data_AF-A0A1N7IFW3-F1
#
_entry.id   AF-A0A1N7IFW3-F1
#
_cell.length_a   1.000
_cell.length_b   1.000
_cell.length_c   1.000
_cell.angle_alpha   90.00
_cell.angle_beta   90.00
_cell.angle_gamma   90.00
#
_symmetry.space_group_name_H-M   'P 1'
#
loop_
_entity.id
_entity.type
_entity.pdbx_description
1 polymer ?
#
loop_
_entity_poly.entity_id
_entity_poly.type
_entity_poly.pdbx_seq_one_letter_code
_entity_poly.pdbx_strand_id
1 'polypeptide(L)'
;METLEIRDVLSGEWRTDDYIRKQLLCNKLKYNNELSRHSMLDYNINDYDGIAEETYVKDSKENIIRLKTYLNKNKEIVDLVQQQCEIKFTINASKDEISGQLIYFYHRNADKEQLRRKKAIVLETFSYEEFRNLVMHVGYDDFENYGDYKNYFTEIYKSSFLKAKSAEELKFLYTHIPEFILNRMALEDETVFGHLLALTKLDDTGIFSGWKDGSSALVNVLKVFSGHHFLLEKFKSDPQLCNRIYFNLDGFSEMEGEMKSNRIIFATFLMEGCLLSENRPKIGVPTFRIGNEYKVNTEVFGLSGDILGFGKSDEKTFFLQQQKEVVKRTLIIPKEGDPNATELTTEDLDEGAEFFPLEMVYFIKVHQSETNKETEQESTIMMVPAIYVKAWADAEKWEDINETIRIVADMFGIVFGIGALALSGNPYVLLAAAADLSLALPDLTIQAFRDEIAKLPGGEEFLRQWDLFYNVVGSAVAVPQLAVGVAQIAVAFYRSCLNLLKLPQTAEKVRQGLRASAISVFLDLNSGAFQRKDLRLFSPSEWVIPSAGFFSKTSECDALVQNGAFFMELDAAAIMESIGRKGGINPDAIGSISSNRRFALVYKGEIVAQGSRYDKAYKKILMDLKRVSYSTEKVEEILNEIIKQIRINTIIEEDGWVVVRGLERENVAKAWLDGEGEFNISITTKNTSLENNGRKIFKNLFNFINIEYDEITRIRGTWRSSSKVGDNLNTFNELIKKGMSQEDAAKGTFTGKMASELGFNVARLESTSIKNSQGIYISVDIIFLKK
;
A
#
# COMPACT_ATOMS: atom_id res chain seq x y z
N MET A 1 53.16 7.67 -2.96
CA MET A 1 53.05 8.65 -4.07
C MET A 1 52.03 8.03 -5.02
N GLU A 2 50.79 8.49 -5.16
CA GLU A 2 50.24 9.85 -5.11
C GLU A 2 48.91 9.88 -4.33
N THR A 3 48.97 9.89 -3.00
CA THR A 3 47.89 10.38 -2.13
C THR A 3 47.86 11.92 -2.08
N LEU A 4 48.26 12.54 -3.19
CA LEU A 4 48.36 13.99 -3.40
C LEU A 4 47.16 14.55 -4.18
N GLU A 5 46.33 13.72 -4.81
CA GLU A 5 45.14 14.19 -5.54
C GLU A 5 43.91 14.43 -4.67
N ILE A 6 43.86 13.90 -3.44
CA ILE A 6 42.79 14.19 -2.45
C ILE A 6 43.19 15.39 -1.55
N ARG A 7 44.43 15.89 -1.69
CA ARG A 7 44.94 17.08 -1.01
C ARG A 7 44.68 18.39 -1.76
N ASP A 8 43.77 18.37 -2.73
CA ASP A 8 42.97 19.57 -3.05
C ASP A 8 41.83 19.70 -2.02
N VAL A 9 42.18 20.14 -0.81
CA VAL A 9 41.24 20.71 0.18
C VAL A 9 40.53 21.97 -0.37
N LEU A 10 40.72 22.34 -1.64
CA LEU A 10 40.35 23.64 -2.20
C LEU A 10 39.99 23.54 -3.70
N SER A 11 38.94 22.79 -4.07
CA SER A 11 38.25 23.15 -5.31
C SER A 11 37.64 24.54 -5.07
N GLY A 12 38.08 25.56 -5.81
CA GLY A 12 37.82 26.97 -5.51
C GLY A 12 36.33 27.37 -5.43
N GLU A 13 35.40 26.49 -5.79
CA GLU A 13 33.97 26.77 -5.94
C GLU A 13 33.06 26.15 -4.88
N TRP A 14 33.49 25.20 -4.03
CA TRP A 14 32.59 24.47 -3.10
C TRP A 14 33.03 24.49 -1.64
N ARG A 15 32.07 24.43 -0.72
CA ARG A 15 32.23 24.30 0.74
C ARG A 15 31.52 23.05 1.23
N THR A 16 32.17 22.29 2.11
CA THR A 16 31.70 20.96 2.53
C THR A 16 31.94 20.63 4.00
N ASP A 17 32.37 21.61 4.80
CA ASP A 17 32.67 21.39 6.23
C ASP A 17 31.40 21.24 7.06
N ASP A 18 31.55 20.63 8.24
CA ASP A 18 30.44 20.37 9.16
C ASP A 18 30.03 21.59 10.00
N TYR A 19 30.64 22.77 9.79
CA TYR A 19 30.21 24.05 10.39
C TYR A 19 29.19 24.80 9.52
N ILE A 20 28.57 24.11 8.56
CA ILE A 20 27.40 24.60 7.84
C ILE A 20 26.17 24.39 8.73
N ARG A 21 25.31 25.41 8.84
CA ARG A 21 24.01 25.30 9.54
C ARG A 21 23.02 24.49 8.71
N LYS A 22 23.22 23.17 8.66
CA LYS A 22 22.44 22.20 7.86
C LYS A 22 20.95 22.25 8.19
N GLN A 23 20.58 22.36 9.47
CA GLN A 23 19.17 22.47 9.85
C GLN A 23 18.52 23.74 9.29
N LEU A 24 19.24 24.88 9.38
CA LEU A 24 18.75 26.15 8.83
C LEU A 24 18.60 26.07 7.31
N LEU A 25 19.57 25.46 6.62
CA LEU A 25 19.51 25.23 5.18
C LEU A 25 18.27 24.42 4.79
N CYS A 26 18.07 23.24 5.38
CA CYS A 26 16.91 22.39 5.08
C CYS A 26 15.58 23.09 5.40
N ASN A 27 15.50 23.84 6.50
CA ASN A 27 14.30 24.61 6.84
C ASN A 27 14.02 25.74 5.83
N LYS A 28 15.05 26.40 5.31
CA LYS A 28 14.89 27.39 4.23
C LYS A 28 14.44 26.74 2.93
N LEU A 29 14.99 25.57 2.57
CA LEU A 29 14.53 24.80 1.41
C LEU A 29 13.06 24.43 1.54
N LYS A 30 12.68 23.85 2.69
CA LYS A 30 11.29 23.53 3.05
C LYS A 30 10.36 24.72 2.91
N TYR A 31 10.70 25.85 3.54
CA TYR A 31 9.89 27.06 3.50
C TYR A 31 9.67 27.58 2.07
N ASN A 32 10.68 27.50 1.21
CA ASN A 32 10.57 27.93 -0.18
C ASN A 32 9.88 26.90 -1.08
N ASN A 33 9.81 25.63 -0.68
CA ASN A 33 9.05 24.58 -1.36
C ASN A 33 7.56 24.58 -0.96
N GLU A 34 7.24 24.76 0.33
CA GLU A 34 5.86 24.64 0.85
C GLU A 34 5.07 25.96 0.87
N LEU A 35 5.72 27.11 1.11
CA LEU A 35 5.02 28.34 1.50
C LEU A 35 5.28 29.54 0.55
N SER A 36 6.18 29.42 -0.43
CA SER A 36 6.61 30.54 -1.30
C SER A 36 6.52 30.15 -2.78
N ARG A 37 5.54 30.70 -3.52
CA ARG A 37 5.12 30.35 -4.91
C ARG A 37 6.13 30.55 -6.05
N HIS A 38 7.43 30.49 -5.78
CA HIS A 38 8.45 30.69 -6.81
C HIS A 38 9.38 29.48 -6.99
N SER A 39 9.39 28.49 -6.07
CA SER A 39 10.31 27.35 -6.13
C SER A 39 11.76 27.79 -6.39
N MET A 40 12.16 28.88 -5.75
CA MET A 40 13.47 29.51 -5.93
C MET A 40 14.02 29.94 -4.56
N LEU A 41 15.33 29.83 -4.39
CA LEU A 41 16.06 30.31 -3.21
C LEU A 41 17.05 31.38 -3.63
N ASP A 42 16.96 32.59 -3.06
CA ASP A 42 18.08 33.55 -3.10
C ASP A 42 19.20 32.98 -2.22
N TYR A 43 20.13 32.27 -2.87
CA TYR A 43 21.12 31.48 -2.19
C TYR A 43 22.39 32.29 -1.99
N ASN A 44 22.79 32.40 -0.73
CA ASN A 44 24.06 32.95 -0.30
C ASN A 44 24.71 32.01 0.71
N ILE A 45 25.91 31.54 0.42
CA ILE A 45 26.62 30.57 1.25
C ILE A 45 26.87 31.07 2.69
N ASN A 46 27.12 32.38 2.86
CA ASN A 46 27.43 32.98 4.15
C ASN A 46 26.23 33.00 5.11
N ASP A 47 25.01 32.78 4.60
CA ASP A 47 23.80 32.68 5.44
C ASP A 47 23.80 31.42 6.32
N TYR A 48 24.66 30.45 5.98
CA TYR A 48 24.71 29.14 6.61
C TYR A 48 25.96 28.95 7.46
N ASP A 49 26.67 30.02 7.83
CA ASP A 49 27.82 29.94 8.74
C ASP A 49 27.37 29.55 10.16
N GLY A 50 27.93 28.45 10.66
CA GLY A 50 27.71 27.92 11.99
C GLY A 50 28.96 28.06 12.88
N ILE A 51 28.73 28.14 14.18
CA ILE A 51 29.79 28.12 15.22
C ILE A 51 29.94 26.75 15.87
N ALA A 52 29.07 25.80 15.52
CA ALA A 52 29.03 24.44 16.03
C ALA A 52 28.95 23.46 14.86
N GLU A 53 29.47 22.26 15.08
CA GLU A 53 29.43 21.17 14.13
C GLU A 53 28.01 20.58 14.04
N GLU A 54 27.46 20.50 12.83
CA GLU A 54 26.18 19.86 12.54
C GLU A 54 26.44 18.67 11.61
N THR A 55 26.38 17.42 12.09
CA THR A 55 26.57 16.21 11.26
C THR A 55 25.26 15.58 10.78
N TYR A 56 24.12 16.07 11.28
CA TYR A 56 22.78 15.59 10.98
C TYR A 56 21.76 16.73 11.02
N VAL A 57 20.57 16.47 10.49
CA VAL A 57 19.37 17.29 10.68
C VAL A 57 18.26 16.45 11.31
N LYS A 58 17.30 17.11 11.94
CA LYS A 58 16.08 16.47 12.43
C LYS A 58 14.88 16.86 11.60
N ASP A 59 14.08 15.87 11.25
CA ASP A 59 12.80 16.10 10.58
C ASP A 59 11.69 16.51 11.55
N SER A 60 10.47 16.74 11.04
CA SER A 60 9.32 17.12 11.88
C SER A 60 8.86 16.05 12.87
N LYS A 61 9.33 14.82 12.73
CA LYS A 61 9.06 13.68 13.63
C LYS A 61 10.23 13.40 14.57
N GLU A 62 11.23 14.28 14.61
CA GLU A 62 12.48 14.13 15.37
C GLU A 62 13.38 12.96 14.90
N ASN A 63 13.16 12.42 13.69
CA ASN A 63 14.07 11.43 13.12
C ASN A 63 15.41 12.07 12.79
N ILE A 64 16.51 11.35 13.05
CA ILE A 64 17.87 11.82 12.77
C ILE A 64 18.22 11.47 11.31
N ILE A 65 18.54 12.49 10.52
CA ILE A 65 19.00 12.35 9.13
C ILE A 65 20.47 12.77 9.08
N ARG A 66 21.38 11.80 8.95
CA ARG A 66 22.80 12.10 8.71
C ARG A 66 22.95 12.77 7.34
N LEU A 67 23.69 13.88 7.30
CA LEU A 67 23.69 14.74 6.13
C LEU A 67 25.08 15.32 5.86
N LYS A 68 25.62 15.05 4.67
CA LYS A 68 26.71 15.82 4.08
C LYS A 68 26.15 16.87 3.14
N THR A 69 26.71 18.07 3.19
CA THR A 69 26.26 19.20 2.39
C THR A 69 27.40 19.73 1.55
N TYR A 70 27.16 19.90 0.26
CA TYR A 70 28.10 20.54 -0.65
C TYR A 70 27.45 21.81 -1.17
N LEU A 71 28.06 22.96 -0.84
CA LEU A 71 27.53 24.28 -1.09
C LEU A 71 28.44 25.06 -2.04
N ASN A 72 27.93 25.49 -3.18
CA ASN A 72 28.71 26.29 -4.12
C ASN A 72 28.91 27.72 -3.56
N LYS A 73 30.11 28.27 -3.65
CA LYS A 73 30.45 29.56 -3.03
C LYS A 73 29.80 30.77 -3.72
N ASN A 74 29.22 30.61 -4.90
CA ASN A 74 28.62 31.70 -5.63
C ASN A 74 27.23 32.06 -5.08
N LYS A 75 27.04 33.34 -4.73
CA LYS A 75 25.72 33.90 -4.47
C LYS A 75 24.94 34.05 -5.78
N GLU A 76 23.79 33.40 -5.89
CA GLU A 76 22.92 33.40 -7.06
C GLU A 76 21.58 32.71 -6.74
N ILE A 77 20.57 32.84 -7.60
CA ILE A 77 19.28 32.15 -7.41
C ILE A 77 19.41 30.64 -7.70
N VAL A 78 18.88 29.81 -6.80
CA VAL A 78 18.81 28.35 -6.93
C VAL A 78 17.39 27.92 -7.22
N ASP A 79 17.25 26.98 -8.16
CA ASP A 79 15.99 26.37 -8.57
C ASP A 79 15.63 25.24 -7.61
N LEU A 80 14.42 25.29 -7.07
CA LEU A 80 13.87 24.30 -6.14
C LEU A 80 12.67 23.56 -6.73
N VAL A 81 12.34 23.75 -8.01
CA VAL A 81 11.26 22.98 -8.64
C VAL A 81 11.66 21.50 -8.60
N GLN A 82 10.80 20.64 -8.05
CA GLN A 82 11.13 19.22 -7.83
C GLN A 82 11.59 18.52 -9.12
N GLN A 83 10.92 18.79 -10.25
CA GLN A 83 11.27 18.24 -11.57
C GLN A 83 12.62 18.75 -12.13
N GLN A 84 13.14 19.85 -11.59
CA GLN A 84 14.41 20.45 -11.99
C GLN A 84 15.55 20.05 -11.04
N CYS A 85 15.22 19.41 -9.92
CA CYS A 85 16.19 18.77 -9.04
C CYS A 85 16.59 17.40 -9.61
N GLU A 86 17.84 17.02 -9.40
CA GLU A 86 18.32 15.69 -9.76
C GLU A 86 18.41 14.82 -8.50
N ILE A 87 17.76 13.66 -8.54
CA ILE A 87 17.97 12.60 -7.58
C ILE A 87 19.01 11.65 -8.16
N LYS A 88 20.09 11.46 -7.40
CA LYS A 88 21.10 10.45 -7.72
C LYS A 88 21.23 9.50 -6.54
N PHE A 89 20.77 8.28 -6.72
CA PHE A 89 20.92 7.21 -5.75
C PHE A 89 21.94 6.20 -6.24
N THR A 90 22.92 5.86 -5.41
CA THR A 90 23.98 4.92 -5.75
C THR A 90 24.21 3.95 -4.61
N ILE A 91 24.42 2.69 -4.98
CA ILE A 91 24.74 1.61 -4.05
C ILE A 91 26.09 1.05 -4.48
N ASN A 92 27.03 0.99 -3.55
CA ASN A 92 28.30 0.33 -3.72
C ASN A 92 28.44 -0.76 -2.66
N ALA A 93 27.90 -1.95 -2.98
CA ALA A 93 27.91 -3.09 -2.08
C ALA A 93 29.34 -3.52 -1.69
N SER A 94 30.33 -3.39 -2.58
CA SER A 94 31.72 -3.75 -2.28
C SER A 94 32.39 -2.89 -1.19
N LYS A 95 31.79 -1.75 -0.85
CA LYS A 95 32.26 -0.83 0.18
C LYS A 95 31.25 -0.64 1.33
N ASP A 96 30.13 -1.35 1.31
CA ASP A 96 29.01 -1.14 2.23
C ASP A 96 28.52 0.33 2.26
N GLU A 97 28.47 0.97 1.09
CA GLU A 97 28.10 2.38 0.96
C GLU A 97 26.80 2.55 0.15
N ILE A 98 25.84 3.26 0.74
CA ILE A 98 24.70 3.86 0.03
C ILE A 98 24.89 5.37 0.04
N SER A 99 24.64 6.01 -1.10
CA SER A 99 24.64 7.47 -1.22
C SER A 99 23.38 7.90 -1.96
N GLY A 100 22.53 8.64 -1.26
CA GLY A 100 21.36 9.33 -1.81
C GLY A 100 21.64 10.82 -1.91
N GLN A 101 21.70 11.36 -3.12
CA GLN A 101 21.99 12.76 -3.37
C GLN A 101 20.77 13.48 -3.94
N LEU A 102 20.38 14.57 -3.28
CA LEU A 102 19.43 15.55 -3.78
C LEU A 102 20.19 16.78 -4.26
N ILE A 103 20.12 17.04 -5.56
CA ILE A 103 20.96 18.01 -6.25
C ILE A 103 20.10 19.15 -6.78
N TYR A 104 20.42 20.36 -6.31
CA TYR A 104 19.82 21.60 -6.77
C TYR A 104 20.77 22.33 -7.72
N PHE A 105 20.21 23.03 -8.68
CA PHE A 105 20.95 23.77 -9.70
C PHE A 105 20.68 25.27 -9.57
N TYR A 106 21.65 26.09 -9.96
CA TYR A 106 21.40 27.50 -10.17
C TYR A 106 20.36 27.69 -11.28
N HIS A 107 19.47 28.64 -11.05
CA HIS A 107 18.34 28.91 -11.93
C HIS A 107 18.79 29.23 -13.36
N ARG A 108 17.97 28.86 -14.35
CA ARG A 108 18.28 29.05 -15.78
C ARG A 108 18.51 30.51 -16.18
N ASN A 109 17.99 31.44 -15.40
CA ASN A 109 18.12 32.89 -15.61
C ASN A 109 19.07 33.54 -14.59
N ALA A 110 19.99 32.78 -13.98
CA ALA A 110 21.05 33.33 -13.13
C ALA A 110 21.76 34.50 -13.82
N ASP A 111 22.08 35.54 -13.04
CA ASP A 111 22.75 36.76 -13.52
C ASP A 111 24.10 36.42 -14.15
N LYS A 112 24.83 35.48 -13.53
CA LYS A 112 26.07 34.94 -14.09
C LYS A 112 25.76 33.80 -15.05
N GLU A 113 25.91 34.06 -16.36
CA GLU A 113 25.64 33.07 -17.41
C GLU A 113 26.37 31.75 -17.22
N GLN A 114 27.63 31.80 -16.80
CA GLN A 114 28.47 30.63 -16.51
C GLN A 114 28.00 29.75 -15.34
N LEU A 115 27.05 30.23 -14.52
CA LEU A 115 26.47 29.48 -13.41
C LEU A 115 25.14 28.83 -13.76
N ARG A 116 24.46 29.27 -14.83
CA ARG A 116 23.14 28.76 -15.22
C ARG A 116 23.16 27.24 -15.34
N ARG A 117 22.28 26.56 -14.59
CA ARG A 117 22.19 25.08 -14.52
C ARG A 117 23.45 24.37 -14.02
N LYS A 118 24.41 25.07 -13.41
CA LYS A 118 25.45 24.40 -12.62
C LYS A 118 24.87 23.97 -11.28
N LYS A 119 25.41 22.90 -10.71
CA LYS A 119 25.05 22.44 -9.36
C LYS A 119 25.34 23.56 -8.37
N ALA A 120 24.39 23.81 -7.47
CA ALA A 120 24.48 24.85 -6.45
C ALA A 120 24.52 24.25 -5.04
N ILE A 121 23.63 23.29 -4.77
CA ILE A 121 23.50 22.62 -3.48
C ILE A 121 23.41 21.13 -3.73
N VAL A 122 24.20 20.33 -3.01
CA VAL A 122 24.05 18.88 -2.96
C VAL A 122 23.86 18.47 -1.52
N LEU A 123 22.78 17.76 -1.26
CA LEU A 123 22.46 17.15 0.03
C LEU A 123 22.63 15.64 -0.11
N GLU A 124 23.50 15.04 0.69
CA GLU A 124 23.85 13.63 0.60
C GLU A 124 23.57 12.88 1.92
N THR A 125 22.81 11.79 1.82
CA THR A 125 22.46 10.87 2.92
C THR A 125 23.01 9.47 2.67
N PHE A 126 22.95 8.61 3.69
CA PHE A 126 23.69 7.34 3.70
C PHE A 126 22.80 6.09 3.80
N SER A 127 21.50 6.26 3.73
CA SER A 127 20.54 5.16 3.59
C SER A 127 19.33 5.60 2.76
N TYR A 128 18.57 4.63 2.27
CA TYR A 128 17.30 4.91 1.59
C TYR A 128 16.33 5.68 2.49
N GLU A 129 16.17 5.24 3.74
CA GLU A 129 15.23 5.85 4.69
C GLU A 129 15.63 7.29 5.03
N GLU A 130 16.92 7.54 5.29
CA GLU A 130 17.44 8.90 5.51
C GLU A 130 17.21 9.78 4.27
N PHE A 131 17.41 9.23 3.06
CA PHE A 131 17.16 9.95 1.81
C PHE A 131 15.68 10.31 1.64
N ARG A 132 14.78 9.35 1.87
CA ARG A 132 13.33 9.57 1.83
C ARG A 132 12.90 10.63 2.84
N ASN A 133 13.34 10.50 4.08
CA ASN A 133 13.04 11.46 5.14
C ASN A 133 13.60 12.85 4.81
N LEU A 134 14.78 12.95 4.19
CA LEU A 134 15.34 14.22 3.73
C LEU A 134 14.46 14.87 2.67
N VAL A 135 14.06 14.12 1.63
CA VAL A 135 13.21 14.63 0.54
C VAL A 135 11.90 15.19 1.08
N MET A 136 11.26 14.46 1.99
CA MET A 136 10.05 14.92 2.67
C MET A 136 10.31 16.13 3.57
N HIS A 137 11.43 16.14 4.30
CA HIS A 137 11.79 17.23 5.20
C HIS A 137 12.03 18.55 4.48
N VAL A 138 12.60 18.52 3.27
CA VAL A 138 12.79 19.73 2.45
C VAL A 138 11.53 20.16 1.71
N GLY A 139 10.36 19.58 2.00
CA GLY A 139 9.06 20.06 1.52
C GLY A 139 8.60 19.46 0.19
N TYR A 140 9.17 18.32 -0.24
CA TYR A 140 8.62 17.53 -1.35
C TYR A 140 7.70 16.43 -0.82
N ASP A 141 6.80 15.92 -1.67
CA ASP A 141 5.98 14.76 -1.33
C ASP A 141 6.83 13.48 -1.30
N ASP A 142 6.31 12.45 -0.65
CA ASP A 142 6.92 11.13 -0.64
C ASP A 142 7.01 10.58 -2.07
N PHE A 143 8.24 10.39 -2.55
CA PHE A 143 8.46 9.89 -3.91
C PHE A 143 7.94 8.45 -4.09
N GLU A 144 7.68 7.70 -3.01
CA GLU A 144 6.95 6.44 -3.04
C GLU A 144 5.47 6.58 -3.38
N ASN A 145 4.93 7.78 -3.56
CA ASN A 145 3.59 7.96 -4.13
C ASN A 145 3.59 7.85 -5.66
N TYR A 146 4.77 7.89 -6.30
CA TYR A 146 4.90 8.00 -7.76
C TYR A 146 5.57 6.77 -8.37
N GLY A 147 4.98 6.25 -9.46
CA GLY A 147 5.45 5.03 -10.13
C GLY A 147 6.88 5.14 -10.69
N ASP A 148 7.26 6.29 -11.23
CA ASP A 148 8.57 6.48 -11.87
C ASP A 148 9.72 6.37 -10.86
N TYR A 149 9.57 6.97 -9.67
CA TYR A 149 10.57 6.84 -8.61
C TYR A 149 10.62 5.41 -8.06
N LYS A 150 9.48 4.73 -7.87
CA LYS A 150 9.48 3.31 -7.47
C LYS A 150 10.28 2.46 -8.46
N ASN A 151 10.08 2.67 -9.75
CA ASN A 151 10.79 1.93 -10.80
C ASN A 151 12.29 2.27 -10.79
N TYR A 152 12.65 3.55 -10.63
CA TYR A 152 14.03 4.00 -10.51
C TYR A 152 14.80 3.28 -9.38
N PHE A 153 14.25 3.26 -8.16
CA PHE A 153 14.89 2.57 -7.04
C PHE A 153 14.90 1.05 -7.25
N THR A 154 13.80 0.48 -7.77
CA THR A 154 13.74 -0.96 -8.07
C THR A 154 14.86 -1.39 -9.01
N GLU A 155 15.09 -0.66 -10.10
CA GLU A 155 16.14 -0.96 -11.07
C GLU A 155 17.56 -0.82 -10.49
N ILE A 156 17.80 0.17 -9.60
CA ILE A 156 19.10 0.33 -8.95
C ILE A 156 19.40 -0.85 -8.03
N TYR A 157 18.44 -1.22 -7.16
CA TYR A 157 18.62 -2.36 -6.27
C TYR A 157 18.76 -3.66 -7.07
N LYS A 158 17.89 -3.90 -8.06
CA LYS A 158 17.96 -5.06 -8.96
C LYS A 158 19.33 -5.15 -9.65
N SER A 159 19.81 -4.06 -10.25
CA SER A 159 21.14 -4.04 -10.86
C SER A 159 22.25 -4.31 -9.85
N SER A 160 22.10 -3.88 -8.60
CA SER A 160 23.11 -4.09 -7.55
C SER A 160 23.16 -5.56 -7.13
N PHE A 161 22.02 -6.21 -6.97
CA PHE A 161 21.94 -7.66 -6.73
C PHE A 161 22.57 -8.47 -7.87
N LEU A 162 22.26 -8.14 -9.13
CA LEU A 162 22.84 -8.83 -10.28
C LEU A 162 24.35 -8.63 -10.44
N LYS A 163 24.91 -7.57 -9.83
CA LYS A 163 26.36 -7.28 -9.86
C LYS A 163 27.10 -7.79 -8.63
N ALA A 164 26.39 -8.21 -7.58
CA ALA A 164 26.99 -8.67 -6.35
C ALA A 164 27.85 -9.92 -6.58
N LYS A 165 29.05 -9.94 -6.02
CA LYS A 165 30.06 -11.00 -6.22
C LYS A 165 30.36 -11.81 -4.97
N SER A 166 29.90 -11.36 -3.80
CA SER A 166 30.17 -12.03 -2.53
C SER A 166 28.93 -12.06 -1.62
N ALA A 167 28.99 -12.92 -0.60
CA ALA A 167 27.91 -13.04 0.38
C ALA A 167 27.79 -11.79 1.26
N GLU A 168 28.90 -11.10 1.52
CA GLU A 168 28.93 -9.84 2.27
C GLU A 168 28.23 -8.72 1.51
N GLU A 169 28.48 -8.62 0.19
CA GLU A 169 27.77 -7.66 -0.67
C GLU A 169 26.26 -7.94 -0.69
N LEU A 170 25.86 -9.22 -0.76
CA LEU A 170 24.45 -9.62 -0.68
C LEU A 170 23.84 -9.29 0.68
N LYS A 171 24.56 -9.56 1.78
CA LYS A 171 24.13 -9.21 3.14
C LYS A 171 23.83 -7.72 3.20
N PHE A 172 24.77 -6.88 2.79
CA PHE A 172 24.61 -5.44 2.79
C PHE A 172 23.35 -5.00 2.04
N LEU A 173 23.14 -5.54 0.84
CA LEU A 173 21.97 -5.21 0.01
C LEU A 173 20.65 -5.65 0.64
N TYR A 174 20.56 -6.87 1.17
CA TYR A 174 19.34 -7.38 1.81
C TYR A 174 19.06 -6.74 3.17
N THR A 175 20.06 -6.23 3.88
CA THR A 175 19.86 -5.47 5.12
C THR A 175 19.30 -4.07 4.84
N HIS A 176 19.67 -3.43 3.72
CA HIS A 176 19.34 -2.03 3.44
C HIS A 176 18.30 -1.84 2.31
N ILE A 177 17.63 -2.90 1.89
CA ILE A 177 16.58 -2.84 0.87
C ILE A 177 15.24 -2.41 1.50
N PRO A 178 14.53 -1.44 0.90
CA PRO A 178 13.17 -1.09 1.30
C PRO A 178 12.17 -2.22 0.98
N GLU A 179 11.20 -2.43 1.87
CA GLU A 179 10.26 -3.55 1.75
C GLU A 179 9.45 -3.55 0.44
N PHE A 180 9.01 -2.38 -0.03
CA PHE A 180 8.24 -2.28 -1.28
C PHE A 180 9.04 -2.73 -2.52
N ILE A 181 10.37 -2.79 -2.45
CA ILE A 181 11.24 -3.23 -3.55
C ILE A 181 11.36 -4.76 -3.58
N LEU A 182 11.31 -5.43 -2.42
CA LEU A 182 11.53 -6.88 -2.30
C LEU A 182 10.68 -7.68 -3.29
N ASN A 183 9.38 -7.36 -3.38
CA ASN A 183 8.43 -8.07 -4.25
C ASN A 183 8.44 -7.56 -5.71
N ARG A 184 9.15 -6.46 -6.00
CA ARG A 184 9.18 -5.81 -7.33
C ARG A 184 10.40 -6.16 -8.16
N MET A 185 11.50 -6.62 -7.54
CA MET A 185 12.72 -6.93 -8.28
C MET A 185 12.52 -8.05 -9.32
N ALA A 186 11.57 -8.96 -9.05
CA ALA A 186 11.25 -10.09 -9.91
C ALA A 186 12.51 -10.84 -10.38
N LEU A 187 13.37 -11.18 -9.41
CA LEU A 187 14.53 -12.05 -9.66
C LEU A 187 14.06 -13.48 -9.83
N GLU A 188 14.76 -14.27 -10.65
CA GLU A 188 14.46 -15.69 -10.81
C GLU A 188 14.70 -16.46 -9.51
N ASP A 189 13.80 -17.38 -9.14
CA ASP A 189 13.86 -18.11 -7.87
C ASP A 189 15.20 -18.86 -7.68
N GLU A 190 15.81 -19.41 -8.74
CA GLU A 190 17.13 -20.05 -8.65
C GLU A 190 18.25 -19.04 -8.31
N THR A 191 18.15 -17.81 -8.78
CA THR A 191 19.09 -16.74 -8.43
C THR A 191 18.95 -16.36 -6.96
N VAL A 192 17.70 -16.17 -6.50
CA VAL A 192 17.38 -15.84 -5.10
C VAL A 192 17.81 -16.99 -4.18
N PHE A 193 17.65 -18.23 -4.60
CA PHE A 193 18.14 -19.40 -3.85
C PHE A 193 19.66 -19.45 -3.78
N GLY A 194 20.35 -19.09 -4.85
CA GLY A 194 21.80 -18.88 -4.82
C GLY A 194 22.22 -17.84 -3.76
N HIS A 195 21.47 -16.74 -3.64
CA HIS A 195 21.71 -15.74 -2.61
C HIS A 195 21.47 -16.29 -1.20
N LEU A 196 20.37 -17.04 -1.01
CA LEU A 196 20.07 -17.69 0.26
C LEU A 196 21.22 -18.60 0.71
N LEU A 197 21.71 -19.47 -0.18
CA LEU A 197 22.84 -20.36 0.10
C LEU A 197 24.13 -19.60 0.44
N ALA A 198 24.39 -18.48 -0.24
CA ALA A 198 25.56 -17.65 0.02
C ALA A 198 25.49 -17.02 1.43
N LEU A 199 24.32 -16.48 1.80
CA LEU A 199 24.11 -15.91 3.14
C LEU A 199 24.18 -16.98 4.22
N THR A 200 23.55 -18.16 4.03
CA THR A 200 23.62 -19.28 4.98
C THR A 200 25.05 -19.78 5.19
N LYS A 201 25.92 -19.71 4.17
CA LYS A 201 27.35 -20.04 4.33
C LYS A 201 28.12 -18.97 5.09
N LEU A 202 27.79 -17.69 4.87
CA LEU A 202 28.38 -16.60 5.63
C LEU A 202 28.01 -16.70 7.11
N ASP A 203 26.77 -17.09 7.40
CA ASP A 203 26.24 -17.29 8.74
C ASP A 203 27.03 -18.29 9.59
N ASP A 204 27.34 -19.45 9.02
CA ASP A 204 28.10 -20.52 9.67
C ASP A 204 29.47 -20.09 10.22
N THR A 205 30.02 -19.00 9.72
CA THR A 205 31.29 -18.46 10.22
C THR A 205 31.14 -17.71 11.55
N GLY A 206 29.91 -17.60 12.06
CA GLY A 206 29.56 -16.84 13.26
C GLY A 206 29.38 -15.34 13.00
N ILE A 207 29.46 -14.89 11.74
CA ILE A 207 29.35 -13.46 11.37
C ILE A 207 27.97 -12.86 11.69
N PHE A 208 26.91 -13.67 11.75
CA PHE A 208 25.59 -13.20 12.19
C PHE A 208 25.31 -13.46 13.68
N SER A 209 26.10 -14.31 14.36
CA SER A 209 25.98 -14.52 15.79
C SER A 209 26.33 -13.23 16.55
N GLY A 210 25.35 -12.67 17.28
CA GLY A 210 25.50 -11.43 18.04
C GLY A 210 25.15 -10.11 17.30
N TRP A 211 24.73 -10.15 16.03
CA TRP A 211 24.35 -8.96 15.26
C TRP A 211 22.87 -8.99 14.87
N LYS A 212 22.08 -8.03 15.37
CA LYS A 212 20.63 -7.88 15.09
C LYS A 212 20.32 -7.83 13.58
N ASP A 213 21.26 -7.31 12.78
CA ASP A 213 21.06 -6.99 11.35
C ASP A 213 21.45 -8.14 10.40
N GLY A 214 21.98 -9.24 10.93
CA GLY A 214 22.40 -10.38 10.13
C GLY A 214 21.25 -11.23 9.63
N SER A 215 20.42 -11.65 10.57
CA SER A 215 19.23 -12.45 10.35
C SER A 215 18.14 -11.71 9.55
N SER A 216 18.14 -10.36 9.55
CA SER A 216 17.21 -9.57 8.72
C SER A 216 17.50 -9.72 7.22
N ALA A 217 18.77 -9.91 6.83
CA ALA A 217 19.11 -10.18 5.43
C ALA A 217 18.56 -11.53 4.96
N LEU A 218 18.69 -12.58 5.78
CA LEU A 218 18.12 -13.91 5.50
C LEU A 218 16.58 -13.84 5.42
N VAL A 219 15.92 -13.14 6.35
CA VAL A 219 14.47 -12.91 6.31
C VAL A 219 14.06 -12.16 5.04
N ASN A 220 14.79 -11.11 4.66
CA ASN A 220 14.48 -10.33 3.46
C ASN A 220 14.70 -11.12 2.17
N VAL A 221 15.67 -12.04 2.10
CA VAL A 221 15.80 -12.98 0.96
C VAL A 221 14.54 -13.82 0.80
N LEU A 222 13.98 -14.33 1.90
CA LEU A 222 12.79 -15.19 1.86
C LEU A 222 11.57 -14.46 1.30
N LYS A 223 11.45 -13.16 1.59
CA LYS A 223 10.40 -12.27 1.06
C LYS A 223 10.46 -12.10 -0.47
N VAL A 224 11.61 -12.32 -1.12
CA VAL A 224 11.79 -12.09 -2.57
C VAL A 224 11.29 -13.25 -3.44
N PHE A 225 11.16 -14.46 -2.89
CA PHE A 225 10.75 -15.63 -3.69
C PHE A 225 9.36 -15.42 -4.32
N SER A 226 9.27 -15.66 -5.62
CA SER A 226 8.04 -15.45 -6.39
C SER A 226 7.03 -16.58 -6.23
N GLY A 227 7.49 -17.79 -5.86
CA GLY A 227 6.65 -18.95 -5.59
C GLY A 227 7.14 -19.79 -4.41
N HIS A 228 6.25 -20.00 -3.43
CA HIS A 228 6.53 -20.83 -2.25
C HIS A 228 6.85 -22.29 -2.60
N HIS A 229 6.30 -22.81 -3.70
CA HIS A 229 6.51 -24.21 -4.12
C HIS A 229 7.99 -24.54 -4.36
N PHE A 230 8.72 -23.66 -5.04
CA PHE A 230 10.13 -23.87 -5.37
C PHE A 230 10.98 -24.05 -4.11
N LEU A 231 10.81 -23.14 -3.14
CA LEU A 231 11.58 -23.13 -1.89
C LEU A 231 11.27 -24.39 -1.06
N LEU A 232 10.00 -24.78 -0.98
CA LEU A 232 9.59 -26.00 -0.26
C LEU A 232 10.19 -27.26 -0.87
N GLU A 233 10.22 -27.39 -2.20
CA GLU A 233 10.82 -28.56 -2.85
C GLU A 233 12.33 -28.65 -2.57
N LYS A 234 13.04 -27.50 -2.56
CA LYS A 234 14.46 -27.48 -2.15
C LYS A 234 14.63 -27.96 -0.71
N PHE A 235 13.84 -27.45 0.24
CA PHE A 235 13.94 -27.86 1.65
C PHE A 235 13.43 -29.27 1.95
N LYS A 236 12.48 -29.80 1.16
CA LYS A 236 12.11 -31.22 1.22
C LYS A 236 13.26 -32.11 0.75
N SER A 237 13.96 -31.69 -0.31
CA SER A 237 15.10 -32.43 -0.87
C SER A 237 16.35 -32.35 0.01
N ASP A 238 16.50 -31.25 0.76
CA ASP A 238 17.59 -31.01 1.70
C ASP A 238 17.07 -30.46 3.05
N PRO A 239 16.55 -31.34 3.93
CA PRO A 239 16.10 -30.94 5.26
C PRO A 239 17.22 -30.37 6.14
N GLN A 240 18.47 -30.74 5.88
CA GLN A 240 19.63 -30.26 6.65
C GLN A 240 19.85 -28.78 6.43
N LEU A 241 19.72 -28.31 5.18
CA LEU A 241 19.79 -26.90 4.87
C LEU A 241 18.69 -26.09 5.59
N CYS A 242 17.46 -26.62 5.62
CA CYS A 242 16.33 -25.99 6.32
C CYS A 242 16.61 -25.84 7.82
N ASN A 243 17.06 -26.93 8.46
CA ASN A 243 17.42 -26.94 9.88
C ASN A 243 18.56 -25.98 10.19
N ARG A 244 19.61 -26.02 9.37
CA ARG A 244 20.78 -25.16 9.53
C ARG A 244 20.40 -23.68 9.47
N ILE A 245 19.58 -23.27 8.50
CA ILE A 245 19.05 -21.90 8.44
C ILE A 245 18.27 -21.59 9.72
N TYR A 246 17.35 -22.46 10.12
CA TYR A 246 16.53 -22.25 11.32
C TYR A 246 17.35 -22.03 12.59
N PHE A 247 18.36 -22.86 12.84
CA PHE A 247 19.19 -22.76 14.03
C PHE A 247 20.09 -21.51 14.02
N ASN A 248 20.56 -21.10 12.84
CA ASN A 248 21.39 -19.90 12.75
C ASN A 248 20.59 -18.58 12.84
N LEU A 249 19.27 -18.61 12.61
CA LEU A 249 18.43 -17.43 12.78
C LEU A 249 18.34 -17.03 14.25
N ASP A 250 19.03 -15.96 14.62
CA ASP A 250 18.93 -15.33 15.95
C ASP A 250 18.32 -13.92 15.86
N GLY A 251 17.86 -13.39 17.00
CA GLY A 251 17.36 -12.02 17.11
C GLY A 251 15.95 -11.80 16.56
N PHE A 252 15.63 -10.53 16.26
CA PHE A 252 14.29 -10.08 15.87
C PHE A 252 14.35 -9.20 14.62
N SER A 253 13.37 -9.33 13.72
CA SER A 253 13.16 -8.44 12.57
C SER A 253 11.74 -7.89 12.58
N GLU A 254 11.54 -6.76 11.91
CA GLU A 254 10.22 -6.17 11.72
C GLU A 254 9.40 -6.98 10.69
N MET A 255 8.17 -7.32 11.06
CA MET A 255 7.17 -7.93 10.18
C MET A 255 5.83 -7.26 10.48
N GLU A 256 5.25 -6.60 9.46
CA GLU A 256 3.99 -5.85 9.56
C GLU A 256 3.99 -4.73 10.63
N GLY A 257 5.14 -4.09 10.88
CA GLY A 257 5.27 -3.02 11.87
C GLY A 257 5.63 -3.48 13.29
N GLU A 258 5.81 -4.78 13.51
CA GLU A 258 6.14 -5.36 14.82
C GLU A 258 7.46 -6.13 14.79
N MET A 259 8.25 -6.06 15.87
CA MET A 259 9.49 -6.84 16.00
C MET A 259 9.19 -8.28 16.40
N LYS A 260 9.55 -9.26 15.57
CA LYS A 260 9.29 -10.69 15.79
C LYS A 260 10.56 -11.52 15.68
N SER A 261 10.58 -12.65 16.40
CA SER A 261 11.69 -13.59 16.34
C SER A 261 11.92 -14.06 14.90
N ASN A 262 13.16 -14.02 14.44
CA ASN A 262 13.51 -14.44 13.08
C ASN A 262 13.17 -15.91 12.81
N ARG A 263 13.27 -16.78 13.82
CA ARG A 263 12.84 -18.18 13.75
C ARG A 263 11.34 -18.31 13.54
N ILE A 264 10.54 -17.47 14.21
CA ILE A 264 9.08 -17.44 14.04
C ILE A 264 8.71 -16.91 12.67
N ILE A 265 9.38 -15.86 12.18
CA ILE A 265 9.15 -15.31 10.83
C ILE A 265 9.45 -16.39 9.79
N PHE A 266 10.60 -17.05 9.86
CA PHE A 266 10.98 -18.12 8.93
C PHE A 266 10.01 -19.30 8.98
N ALA A 267 9.65 -19.77 10.17
CA ALA A 267 8.71 -20.87 10.31
C ALA A 267 7.30 -20.50 9.80
N THR A 268 6.89 -19.24 9.93
CA THR A 268 5.64 -18.72 9.37
C THR A 268 5.67 -18.75 7.83
N PHE A 269 6.75 -18.27 7.20
CA PHE A 269 6.91 -18.36 5.73
C PHE A 269 6.83 -19.81 5.22
N LEU A 270 7.46 -20.76 5.92
CA LEU A 270 7.42 -22.17 5.55
C LEU A 270 6.04 -22.79 5.78
N MET A 271 5.35 -22.39 6.86
CA MET A 271 3.97 -22.79 7.11
C MET A 271 3.04 -22.32 5.99
N GLU A 272 3.12 -21.05 5.60
CA GLU A 272 2.35 -20.49 4.48
C GLU A 272 2.59 -21.30 3.20
N GLY A 273 3.85 -21.54 2.86
CA GLY A 273 4.19 -22.38 1.72
C GLY A 273 3.59 -23.78 1.81
N CYS A 274 3.73 -24.46 2.96
CA CYS A 274 3.18 -25.79 3.16
C CYS A 274 1.66 -25.83 3.01
N LEU A 275 0.94 -24.83 3.53
CA LEU A 275 -0.51 -24.73 3.41
C LEU A 275 -0.98 -24.49 1.97
N LEU A 276 -0.22 -23.70 1.20
CA LEU A 276 -0.47 -23.46 -0.23
C LEU A 276 -0.07 -24.64 -1.14
N SER A 277 0.50 -25.70 -0.56
CA SER A 277 0.88 -26.92 -1.28
C SER A 277 -0.08 -28.09 -0.99
N GLU A 278 0.17 -29.25 -1.60
CA GLU A 278 -0.56 -30.49 -1.29
C GLU A 278 -0.14 -31.14 0.04
N ASN A 279 0.83 -30.57 0.77
CA ASN A 279 1.29 -31.13 2.04
C ASN A 279 0.16 -31.14 3.08
N ARG A 280 -0.16 -32.32 3.63
CA ARG A 280 -1.16 -32.48 4.70
C ARG A 280 -0.65 -33.38 5.81
N PRO A 281 -1.13 -33.19 7.06
CA PRO A 281 -0.82 -34.12 8.16
C PRO A 281 -1.21 -35.55 7.78
N LYS A 282 -0.30 -36.51 8.00
CA LYS A 282 -0.60 -37.93 7.76
C LYS A 282 -1.59 -38.44 8.82
N ILE A 283 -2.34 -39.49 8.48
CA ILE A 283 -3.25 -40.14 9.43
C ILE A 283 -2.46 -40.63 10.64
N GLY A 284 -2.89 -40.26 11.85
CA GLY A 284 -2.29 -40.69 13.11
C GLY A 284 -1.10 -39.83 13.59
N VAL A 285 -0.77 -38.73 12.91
CA VAL A 285 0.28 -37.80 13.37
C VAL A 285 -0.16 -37.07 14.67
N PRO A 286 0.76 -36.79 15.60
CA PRO A 286 0.41 -36.19 16.89
C PRO A 286 -0.12 -34.75 16.78
N THR A 287 -0.80 -34.35 17.86
CA THR A 287 -1.29 -32.99 18.08
C THR A 287 -0.53 -32.35 19.22
N PHE A 288 0.22 -31.29 18.92
CA PHE A 288 0.98 -30.54 19.90
C PHE A 288 0.16 -29.39 20.50
N ARG A 289 0.37 -29.12 21.79
CA ARG A 289 -0.33 -28.11 22.56
C ARG A 289 0.67 -27.21 23.28
N ILE A 290 0.49 -25.91 23.13
CA ILE A 290 1.29 -24.89 23.83
C ILE A 290 0.33 -23.90 24.52
N GLY A 291 0.57 -23.64 25.81
CA GLY A 291 -0.24 -22.74 26.64
C GLY A 291 -1.09 -23.48 27.69
N ASN A 292 -1.56 -22.74 28.71
CA ASN A 292 -2.35 -23.27 29.84
C ASN A 292 -1.78 -24.58 30.41
N GLU A 293 -0.58 -24.51 30.98
CA GLU A 293 0.23 -25.63 31.52
C GLU A 293 0.82 -26.59 30.47
N TYR A 294 0.42 -26.54 29.20
CA TYR A 294 1.01 -27.39 28.15
C TYR A 294 2.25 -26.75 27.52
N LYS A 295 3.29 -27.56 27.32
CA LYS A 295 4.55 -27.19 26.66
C LYS A 295 4.96 -28.28 25.67
N VAL A 296 5.81 -27.92 24.70
CA VAL A 296 6.47 -28.90 23.84
C VAL A 296 7.94 -28.88 24.17
N ASN A 297 8.47 -30.03 24.57
CA ASN A 297 9.88 -30.23 24.74
C ASN A 297 10.51 -30.48 23.38
N THR A 298 11.55 -29.71 23.09
CA THR A 298 12.36 -29.85 21.89
C THR A 298 13.77 -30.34 22.21
N GLU A 299 14.06 -30.47 23.51
CA GLU A 299 15.25 -31.02 24.15
C GLU A 299 16.61 -30.62 23.54
N VAL A 300 16.73 -29.44 22.91
CA VAL A 300 18.04 -28.84 22.56
C VAL A 300 18.04 -27.33 22.29
N PHE A 301 19.15 -26.71 22.69
CA PHE A 301 19.71 -25.45 22.19
C PHE A 301 20.61 -25.62 20.92
N GLY A 302 20.52 -26.72 20.15
CA GLY A 302 21.42 -27.02 19.00
C GLY A 302 21.19 -28.36 18.28
N LEU A 303 21.94 -28.64 17.21
CA LEU A 303 21.88 -29.89 16.40
C LEU A 303 22.81 -30.98 16.99
N SER A 304 22.41 -32.26 16.94
CA SER A 304 23.32 -33.36 17.30
C SER A 304 24.31 -33.69 16.17
N GLY A 305 25.61 -33.71 16.46
CA GLY A 305 26.69 -33.99 15.50
C GLY A 305 28.04 -33.37 15.89
N ASP A 306 29.11 -33.73 15.18
CA ASP A 306 30.52 -33.35 15.46
C ASP A 306 30.80 -31.83 15.48
N ILE A 307 29.83 -30.99 15.09
CA ILE A 307 30.05 -29.55 14.89
C ILE A 307 29.30 -28.70 15.94
N LEU A 308 28.11 -29.06 16.48
CA LEU A 308 27.28 -28.11 17.29
C LEU A 308 26.27 -28.68 18.35
N GLY A 309 26.53 -29.78 19.09
CA GLY A 309 26.01 -29.94 20.48
C GLY A 309 25.12 -31.14 20.90
N PHE A 310 24.82 -31.19 22.22
CA PHE A 310 24.31 -32.31 23.05
C PHE A 310 22.79 -32.62 22.94
N GLY A 311 22.22 -32.62 21.73
CA GLY A 311 20.78 -32.75 21.52
C GLY A 311 20.21 -34.13 21.18
N LYS A 312 18.87 -34.27 21.27
CA LYS A 312 18.09 -35.39 20.69
C LYS A 312 17.60 -35.15 19.25
N SER A 313 17.70 -33.94 18.71
CA SER A 313 17.36 -33.66 17.29
C SER A 313 18.56 -33.99 16.39
N ASP A 314 18.34 -34.67 15.27
CA ASP A 314 19.37 -34.91 14.24
C ASP A 314 19.53 -33.72 13.27
N GLU A 315 20.51 -33.78 12.37
CA GLU A 315 20.73 -32.72 11.37
C GLU A 315 19.54 -32.50 10.42
N LYS A 316 18.60 -33.44 10.31
CA LYS A 316 17.50 -33.47 9.32
C LYS A 316 16.10 -33.30 9.92
N THR A 317 15.94 -33.43 11.23
CA THR A 317 14.67 -33.56 11.92
C THR A 317 14.67 -32.77 13.23
N PHE A 318 13.47 -32.53 13.76
CA PHE A 318 13.26 -31.95 15.08
C PHE A 318 12.64 -32.98 16.01
N PHE A 319 13.23 -33.16 17.18
CA PHE A 319 12.57 -33.89 18.26
C PHE A 319 11.47 -33.00 18.86
N LEU A 320 10.23 -33.49 18.87
CA LEU A 320 9.09 -32.84 19.49
C LEU A 320 8.40 -33.82 20.46
N GLN A 321 8.24 -33.41 21.72
CA GLN A 321 7.59 -34.19 22.77
C GLN A 321 6.58 -33.33 23.52
N GLN A 322 5.35 -33.83 23.70
CA GLN A 322 4.35 -33.11 24.46
C GLN A 322 4.61 -33.22 25.96
N GLN A 323 4.59 -32.08 26.65
CA GLN A 323 4.74 -31.96 28.09
C GLN A 323 3.59 -31.19 28.75
N LYS A 324 3.44 -31.39 30.05
CA LYS A 324 2.54 -30.62 30.90
C LYS A 324 3.20 -30.23 32.22
N GLU A 325 3.10 -28.96 32.60
CA GLU A 325 3.46 -28.47 33.92
C GLU A 325 2.42 -28.93 34.95
N VAL A 326 2.88 -29.61 35.99
CA VAL A 326 2.06 -30.11 37.08
C VAL A 326 2.68 -29.76 38.42
N VAL A 327 1.84 -29.33 39.35
CA VAL A 327 2.25 -29.03 40.72
C VAL A 327 2.29 -30.34 41.52
N LYS A 328 3.48 -30.85 41.84
CA LYS A 328 3.65 -32.03 42.68
C LYS A 328 3.98 -31.65 44.12
N ARG A 329 3.41 -32.39 45.08
CA ARG A 329 3.81 -32.29 46.49
C ARG A 329 5.15 -32.98 46.68
N THR A 330 6.11 -32.25 47.21
CA THR A 330 7.45 -32.77 47.49
C THR A 330 7.36 -33.79 48.63
N LEU A 331 7.71 -35.05 48.36
CA LEU A 331 7.88 -36.08 49.40
C LEU A 331 9.28 -35.89 50.04
N ILE A 332 9.44 -34.84 50.85
CA ILE A 332 10.68 -34.67 51.62
C ILE A 332 10.57 -35.46 52.92
N ILE A 333 11.41 -36.49 53.06
CA ILE A 333 11.67 -37.18 54.33
C ILE A 333 12.38 -36.18 55.26
N PRO A 334 11.90 -35.95 56.50
CA PRO A 334 12.06 -34.67 57.18
C PRO A 334 13.43 -34.51 57.84
N LYS A 335 14.16 -33.46 57.45
CA LYS A 335 14.90 -32.58 58.36
C LYS A 335 14.78 -31.15 57.81
N GLU A 336 13.81 -30.38 58.30
CA GLU A 336 13.62 -28.93 58.06
C GLU A 336 12.90 -28.46 56.76
N GLY A 337 11.75 -29.02 56.39
CA GLY A 337 10.94 -28.45 55.29
C GLY A 337 9.42 -28.50 55.51
N ASP A 338 8.70 -27.48 55.03
CA ASP A 338 7.23 -27.40 55.03
C ASP A 338 6.63 -28.65 54.36
N PRO A 339 5.82 -29.46 55.07
CA PRO A 339 5.18 -30.66 54.52
C PRO A 339 4.16 -30.36 53.40
N ASN A 340 3.83 -29.08 53.16
CA ASN A 340 3.00 -28.63 52.06
C ASN A 340 3.79 -27.97 50.92
N ALA A 341 5.13 -28.04 50.92
CA ALA A 341 5.93 -27.53 49.82
C ALA A 341 5.52 -28.22 48.51
N THR A 342 5.08 -27.41 47.55
CA THR A 342 4.74 -27.82 46.20
C THR A 342 5.83 -27.37 45.24
N GLU A 343 6.27 -28.27 44.37
CA GLU A 343 7.22 -27.96 43.30
C GLU A 343 6.48 -28.02 41.95
N LEU A 344 6.77 -27.04 41.09
CA LEU A 344 6.32 -27.07 39.71
C LEU A 344 7.22 -28.06 38.95
N THR A 345 6.66 -29.20 38.57
CA THR A 345 7.38 -30.24 37.83
C THR A 345 6.79 -30.37 36.43
N THR A 346 7.56 -30.90 35.49
CA THR A 346 7.05 -31.17 34.14
C THR A 346 6.85 -32.66 33.97
N GLU A 347 5.69 -33.07 33.46
CA GLU A 347 5.38 -34.46 33.11
C GLU A 347 5.35 -34.62 31.59
N ASP A 348 6.03 -35.66 31.11
CA ASP A 348 5.98 -36.08 29.71
C ASP A 348 4.64 -36.78 29.43
N LEU A 349 3.91 -36.30 28.42
CA LEU A 349 2.63 -36.89 28.00
C LEU A 349 2.81 -37.92 26.88
N ASP A 350 3.95 -37.90 26.19
CA ASP A 350 4.35 -38.87 25.18
C ASP A 350 5.87 -39.12 25.21
N GLU A 351 6.33 -40.13 24.46
CA GLU A 351 7.75 -40.50 24.35
C GLU A 351 8.56 -39.53 23.47
N GLY A 352 7.88 -38.60 22.78
CA GLY A 352 8.45 -37.75 21.74
C GLY A 352 8.76 -38.49 20.43
N ALA A 353 8.91 -37.73 19.35
CA ALA A 353 9.29 -38.26 18.05
C ALA A 353 10.08 -37.23 17.22
N GLU A 354 10.81 -37.72 16.23
CA GLU A 354 11.54 -36.92 15.26
C GLU A 354 10.67 -36.61 14.04
N PHE A 355 10.63 -35.33 13.63
CA PHE A 355 9.86 -34.85 12.49
C PHE A 355 10.73 -34.09 11.50
N PHE A 356 10.55 -34.33 10.20
CA PHE A 356 11.16 -33.45 9.20
C PHE A 356 10.59 -32.02 9.31
N PRO A 357 11.34 -30.96 8.94
CA PRO A 357 10.94 -29.57 9.19
C PRO A 357 9.59 -29.20 8.59
N LEU A 358 9.33 -29.72 7.39
CA LEU A 358 8.10 -29.49 6.62
C LEU A 358 7.06 -30.60 6.81
N GLU A 359 7.30 -31.57 7.69
CA GLU A 359 6.29 -32.59 8.02
C GLU A 359 5.14 -31.95 8.77
N MET A 360 3.92 -32.13 8.25
CA MET A 360 2.73 -31.47 8.76
C MET A 360 2.21 -32.21 10.01
N VAL A 361 1.99 -31.45 11.08
CA VAL A 361 1.46 -31.90 12.37
C VAL A 361 0.25 -31.04 12.76
N TYR A 362 -0.48 -31.45 13.80
CA TYR A 362 -1.54 -30.63 14.38
C TYR A 362 -0.99 -29.79 15.53
N PHE A 363 -1.47 -28.55 15.66
CA PHE A 363 -1.05 -27.62 16.70
C PHE A 363 -2.24 -26.90 17.32
N ILE A 364 -2.28 -26.81 18.65
CA ILE A 364 -3.34 -26.15 19.42
C ILE A 364 -2.72 -25.15 20.39
N LYS A 365 -3.25 -23.94 20.42
CA LYS A 365 -2.99 -22.99 21.50
C LYS A 365 -4.13 -23.03 22.51
N VAL A 366 -3.78 -23.12 23.80
CA VAL A 366 -4.77 -23.15 24.89
C VAL A 366 -4.77 -21.80 25.62
N HIS A 367 -5.87 -21.06 25.54
CA HIS A 367 -6.06 -19.78 26.22
C HIS A 367 -6.72 -19.95 27.60
N GLN A 368 -6.34 -19.09 28.57
CA GLN A 368 -7.13 -18.92 29.80
C GLN A 368 -8.19 -17.84 29.57
N SER A 369 -9.47 -18.21 29.71
CA SER A 369 -10.56 -17.25 29.84
C SER A 369 -10.59 -16.74 31.28
N GLU A 370 -10.30 -15.46 31.50
CA GLU A 370 -10.44 -14.81 32.82
C GLU A 370 -11.92 -14.55 33.20
N THR A 371 -12.87 -14.81 32.31
CA THR A 371 -14.28 -14.53 32.53
C THR A 371 -15.12 -15.81 32.63
N ASN A 372 -15.38 -16.18 33.89
CA ASN A 372 -16.49 -17.01 34.36
C ASN A 372 -16.48 -18.52 34.08
N LYS A 373 -16.99 -19.21 35.10
CA LYS A 373 -17.17 -20.64 35.24
C LYS A 373 -18.06 -21.19 34.11
N GLU A 374 -17.62 -22.31 33.55
CA GLU A 374 -18.38 -23.24 32.73
C GLU A 374 -18.99 -22.64 31.44
N THR A 375 -18.22 -22.55 30.36
CA THR A 375 -18.52 -23.18 29.04
C THR A 375 -17.49 -22.76 27.98
N GLU A 376 -17.02 -23.76 27.21
CA GLU A 376 -16.24 -23.70 25.95
C GLU A 376 -14.82 -23.12 26.00
N GLN A 377 -13.82 -24.02 26.04
CA GLN A 377 -12.43 -23.73 25.66
C GLN A 377 -12.37 -23.47 24.14
N GLU A 378 -12.38 -22.20 23.73
CA GLU A 378 -12.00 -21.83 22.36
C GLU A 378 -10.54 -22.23 22.13
N SER A 379 -10.35 -23.34 21.41
CA SER A 379 -9.05 -23.86 21.04
C SER A 379 -9.07 -24.16 19.54
N THR A 380 -8.37 -23.34 18.77
CA THR A 380 -8.28 -23.50 17.31
C THR A 380 -7.21 -24.55 16.99
N ILE A 381 -7.61 -25.62 16.31
CA ILE A 381 -6.69 -26.63 15.80
C ILE A 381 -6.13 -26.12 14.47
N MET A 382 -4.81 -25.95 14.41
CA MET A 382 -4.08 -25.54 13.22
C MET A 382 -3.32 -26.75 12.63
N MET A 383 -3.12 -26.75 11.32
CA MET A 383 -2.19 -27.67 10.65
C MET A 383 -0.94 -26.89 10.31
N VAL A 384 0.21 -27.33 10.81
CA VAL A 384 1.46 -26.58 10.70
C VAL A 384 2.61 -27.53 10.41
N PRO A 385 3.67 -27.10 9.72
CA PRO A 385 4.89 -27.90 9.62
C PRO A 385 5.57 -28.00 11.00
N ALA A 386 6.30 -29.08 11.26
CA ALA A 386 6.98 -29.31 12.54
C ALA A 386 7.92 -28.15 12.96
N ILE A 387 8.55 -27.48 11.99
CA ILE A 387 9.39 -26.29 12.23
C ILE A 387 8.63 -25.15 12.92
N TYR A 388 7.32 -25.04 12.66
CA TYR A 388 6.47 -24.06 13.32
C TYR A 388 6.33 -24.40 14.80
N VAL A 389 5.96 -25.64 15.14
CA VAL A 389 5.86 -26.09 16.54
C VAL A 389 7.18 -25.89 17.28
N LYS A 390 8.31 -26.19 16.63
CA LYS A 390 9.66 -25.94 17.16
C LYS A 390 9.91 -24.46 17.43
N ALA A 391 9.59 -23.56 16.49
CA ALA A 391 9.71 -22.10 16.67
C ALA A 391 8.91 -21.55 17.86
N TRP A 392 7.72 -22.09 18.09
CA TRP A 392 6.89 -21.69 19.23
C TRP A 392 7.40 -22.24 20.56
N ALA A 393 7.91 -23.47 20.57
CA ALA A 393 8.48 -24.06 21.77
C ALA A 393 9.78 -23.37 22.21
N ASP A 394 10.57 -22.85 21.26
CA ASP A 394 11.84 -22.16 21.50
C ASP A 394 11.68 -20.67 21.88
N ALA A 395 10.47 -20.11 21.78
CA ALA A 395 10.23 -18.69 22.03
C ALA A 395 10.19 -18.36 23.54
N GLU A 396 11.11 -17.52 24.01
CA GLU A 396 11.29 -17.19 25.43
C GLU A 396 10.26 -16.17 25.99
N LYS A 397 9.59 -15.38 25.15
CA LYS A 397 8.65 -14.31 25.55
C LYS A 397 7.23 -14.56 25.05
N TRP A 398 6.28 -14.66 25.98
CA TRP A 398 4.87 -14.95 25.71
C TRP A 398 4.02 -13.77 25.20
N GLU A 399 4.50 -12.53 25.28
CA GLU A 399 3.81 -11.34 24.74
C GLU A 399 3.94 -11.25 23.22
N ASP A 400 5.15 -11.45 22.66
CA ASP A 400 5.42 -11.51 21.20
C ASP A 400 4.61 -12.64 20.49
N ILE A 401 4.19 -13.61 21.28
CA ILE A 401 3.45 -14.83 20.91
C ILE A 401 1.93 -14.58 20.72
N ASN A 402 1.37 -13.57 21.37
CA ASN A 402 -0.07 -13.29 21.33
C ASN A 402 -0.48 -12.42 20.12
N GLU A 403 0.35 -11.46 19.72
CA GLU A 403 0.05 -10.55 18.58
C GLU A 403 0.23 -11.23 17.22
N THR A 404 1.28 -12.05 17.05
CA THR A 404 1.52 -12.83 15.81
C THR A 404 0.40 -13.83 15.52
N ILE A 405 -0.20 -14.42 16.56
CA ILE A 405 -1.32 -15.36 16.41
C ILE A 405 -2.63 -14.64 16.09
N ARG A 406 -2.80 -13.38 16.48
CA ARG A 406 -3.97 -12.60 16.10
C ARG A 406 -3.95 -12.34 14.59
N ILE A 407 -2.80 -11.92 14.05
CA ILE A 407 -2.57 -11.77 12.60
C ILE A 407 -2.78 -13.10 11.85
N VAL A 408 -2.25 -14.22 12.36
CA VAL A 408 -2.36 -15.55 11.71
C VAL A 408 -3.77 -16.17 11.85
N ALA A 409 -4.46 -15.99 12.98
CA ALA A 409 -5.84 -16.41 13.16
C ALA A 409 -6.79 -15.55 12.30
N ASP A 410 -6.55 -14.26 12.19
CA ASP A 410 -7.28 -13.34 11.31
C ASP A 410 -6.95 -13.58 9.81
N MET A 411 -5.79 -14.19 9.50
CA MET A 411 -5.41 -14.63 8.15
C MET A 411 -5.97 -16.02 7.76
N PHE A 412 -6.10 -16.97 8.69
CA PHE A 412 -6.34 -18.39 8.34
C PHE A 412 -7.30 -19.14 9.28
N GLY A 413 -8.47 -18.56 9.58
CA GLY A 413 -9.64 -19.24 10.14
C GLY A 413 -10.24 -20.39 9.31
N ILE A 414 -9.40 -21.10 8.56
CA ILE A 414 -9.77 -22.03 7.52
C ILE A 414 -8.75 -23.15 7.51
N VAL A 415 -9.06 -24.23 8.23
CA VAL A 415 -8.90 -25.56 7.64
C VAL A 415 -10.05 -26.45 8.12
N PHE A 416 -10.75 -27.03 7.14
CA PHE A 416 -11.84 -28.00 7.22
C PHE A 416 -13.24 -27.53 7.62
N GLY A 417 -14.01 -27.21 6.59
CA GLY A 417 -15.46 -27.17 6.65
C GLY A 417 -16.11 -27.29 5.27
N ILE A 418 -15.64 -28.22 4.41
CA ILE A 418 -16.41 -28.99 3.41
C ILE A 418 -15.50 -30.15 2.97
N GLY A 419 -15.63 -31.26 3.69
CA GLY A 419 -14.93 -32.51 3.38
C GLY A 419 -15.73 -33.72 3.81
N ALA A 420 -17.07 -33.62 3.85
CA ALA A 420 -18.02 -34.74 3.79
C ALA A 420 -19.46 -34.25 4.05
N LEU A 421 -20.19 -33.92 2.98
CA LEU A 421 -21.62 -34.27 2.92
C LEU A 421 -21.91 -34.93 1.57
N ALA A 422 -21.27 -36.07 1.38
CA ALA A 422 -21.94 -37.29 0.95
C ALA A 422 -20.97 -38.45 1.18
N LEU A 423 -21.32 -39.38 2.08
CA LEU A 423 -20.74 -40.73 2.20
C LEU A 423 -19.46 -40.92 3.06
N SER A 424 -19.48 -40.56 4.35
CA SER A 424 -18.91 -41.43 5.40
C SER A 424 -19.17 -40.83 6.78
N GLY A 425 -19.89 -41.55 7.65
CA GLY A 425 -20.17 -41.12 9.02
C GLY A 425 -18.93 -41.17 9.91
N ASN A 426 -18.11 -40.12 9.89
CA ASN A 426 -16.95 -39.97 10.77
C ASN A 426 -17.08 -38.68 11.63
N PRO A 427 -17.12 -38.78 12.97
CA PRO A 427 -17.39 -37.65 13.88
C PRO A 427 -16.28 -36.60 14.04
N TYR A 428 -15.15 -36.68 13.33
CA TYR A 428 -14.03 -35.71 13.42
C TYR A 428 -14.21 -34.39 12.62
N VAL A 429 -15.44 -34.00 12.26
CA VAL A 429 -15.74 -32.90 11.33
C VAL A 429 -16.35 -31.65 12.03
N LEU A 430 -16.20 -31.49 13.35
CA LEU A 430 -17.00 -30.52 14.13
C LEU A 430 -16.32 -29.24 14.66
N LEU A 431 -15.04 -28.94 14.40
CA LEU A 431 -14.35 -27.86 15.12
C LEU A 431 -13.55 -26.88 14.22
N ALA A 432 -14.24 -25.94 13.55
CA ALA A 432 -13.57 -24.80 12.89
C ALA A 432 -14.51 -23.57 12.75
N ALA A 433 -14.89 -22.97 13.87
CA ALA A 433 -15.69 -21.75 13.96
C ALA A 433 -15.10 -20.79 15.00
N ALA A 434 -14.15 -19.92 14.62
CA ALA A 434 -13.76 -18.70 15.36
C ALA A 434 -12.52 -18.00 14.73
N ALA A 435 -12.63 -17.48 13.51
CA ALA A 435 -11.61 -16.54 13.02
C ALA A 435 -12.17 -15.57 11.99
N ASP A 436 -11.89 -14.28 12.18
CA ASP A 436 -12.36 -13.18 11.35
C ASP A 436 -11.50 -13.08 10.08
N LEU A 437 -12.02 -13.58 8.95
CA LEU A 437 -11.40 -13.50 7.61
C LEU A 437 -11.30 -12.07 7.03
N SER A 438 -11.40 -11.04 7.87
CA SER A 438 -11.36 -9.63 7.44
C SER A 438 -9.95 -9.12 7.14
N LEU A 439 -8.90 -9.84 7.56
CA LEU A 439 -7.50 -9.40 7.46
C LEU A 439 -6.63 -10.27 6.53
N ALA A 440 -7.11 -11.39 6.02
CA ALA A 440 -6.34 -12.21 5.07
C ALA A 440 -6.03 -11.47 3.75
N LEU A 441 -4.78 -11.62 3.25
CA LEU A 441 -4.42 -11.24 1.89
C LEU A 441 -5.31 -12.01 0.90
N PRO A 442 -6.15 -11.35 0.09
CA PRO A 442 -7.17 -12.05 -0.68
C PRO A 442 -6.60 -12.92 -1.79
N ASP A 443 -5.42 -12.63 -2.31
CA ASP A 443 -4.75 -13.53 -3.27
C ASP A 443 -4.57 -14.94 -2.70
N LEU A 444 -4.19 -15.05 -1.43
CA LEU A 444 -4.01 -16.33 -0.74
C LEU A 444 -5.36 -17.02 -0.50
N THR A 445 -6.41 -16.26 -0.20
CA THR A 445 -7.76 -16.79 0.00
C THR A 445 -8.35 -17.30 -1.32
N ILE A 446 -8.21 -16.54 -2.40
CA ILE A 446 -8.71 -16.91 -3.73
C ILE A 446 -7.95 -18.11 -4.29
N GLN A 447 -6.63 -18.20 -4.07
CA GLN A 447 -5.85 -19.36 -4.44
C GLN A 447 -6.23 -20.60 -3.62
N ALA A 448 -6.36 -20.48 -2.30
CA ALA A 448 -6.73 -21.60 -1.42
C ALA A 448 -8.11 -22.20 -1.74
N PHE A 449 -9.04 -21.38 -2.23
CA PHE A 449 -10.41 -21.80 -2.55
C PHE A 449 -10.72 -21.90 -4.03
N ARG A 450 -9.72 -21.80 -4.90
CA ARG A 450 -9.93 -21.70 -6.34
C ARG A 450 -10.83 -22.81 -6.89
N ASP A 451 -10.58 -24.05 -6.49
CA ASP A 451 -11.37 -25.22 -6.92
C ASP A 451 -12.80 -25.24 -6.36
N GLU A 452 -13.01 -24.72 -5.15
CA GLU A 452 -14.35 -24.63 -4.55
C GLU A 452 -15.15 -23.49 -5.17
N ILE A 453 -14.50 -22.35 -5.39
CA ILE A 453 -15.08 -21.20 -6.08
C ILE A 453 -15.47 -21.61 -7.49
N ALA A 454 -14.61 -22.31 -8.24
CA ALA A 454 -14.90 -22.78 -9.60
C ALA A 454 -16.15 -23.68 -9.68
N LYS A 455 -16.46 -24.45 -8.62
CA LYS A 455 -17.67 -25.30 -8.55
C LYS A 455 -18.96 -24.50 -8.36
N LEU A 456 -18.89 -23.25 -7.91
CA LEU A 456 -20.07 -22.40 -7.73
C LEU A 456 -20.59 -21.90 -9.09
N PRO A 457 -21.91 -21.77 -9.27
CA PRO A 457 -22.48 -21.08 -10.42
C PRO A 457 -21.92 -19.66 -10.57
N GLY A 458 -21.15 -19.40 -11.63
CA GLY A 458 -20.46 -18.12 -11.87
C GLY A 458 -19.06 -18.00 -11.25
N GLY A 459 -18.55 -19.08 -10.63
CA GLY A 459 -17.24 -19.15 -10.00
C GLY A 459 -16.05 -18.99 -10.95
N GLU A 460 -16.08 -19.67 -12.10
CA GLU A 460 -15.03 -19.54 -13.12
C GLU A 460 -14.94 -18.11 -13.67
N GLU A 461 -16.09 -17.45 -13.87
CA GLU A 461 -16.13 -16.05 -14.30
C GLU A 461 -15.56 -15.12 -13.24
N PHE A 462 -15.87 -15.35 -11.96
CA PHE A 462 -15.27 -14.60 -10.86
C PHE A 462 -13.73 -14.74 -10.84
N LEU A 463 -13.21 -15.97 -10.94
CA LEU A 463 -11.76 -16.22 -10.96
C LEU A 463 -11.10 -15.57 -12.17
N ARG A 464 -11.75 -15.64 -13.34
CA ARG A 464 -11.27 -14.98 -14.54
C ARG A 464 -11.20 -13.46 -14.37
N GLN A 465 -12.20 -12.84 -13.73
CA GLN A 465 -12.21 -11.40 -13.49
C GLN A 465 -11.18 -10.98 -12.44
N TRP A 466 -10.96 -11.80 -11.41
CA TRP A 466 -9.86 -11.63 -10.45
C TRP A 466 -8.51 -11.62 -11.16
N ASP A 467 -8.22 -12.68 -11.93
CA ASP A 467 -6.98 -12.81 -12.69
C ASP A 467 -6.84 -11.66 -13.69
N LEU A 468 -7.92 -11.27 -14.38
CA LEU A 468 -7.89 -10.20 -15.37
C LEU A 468 -7.68 -8.82 -14.74
N PHE A 469 -8.24 -8.55 -13.56
CA PHE A 469 -7.97 -7.30 -12.83
C PHE A 469 -6.49 -7.20 -12.44
N TYR A 470 -5.92 -8.23 -11.81
CA TYR A 470 -4.52 -8.21 -11.38
C TYR A 470 -3.50 -8.35 -12.52
N ASN A 471 -3.85 -9.00 -13.62
CA ASN A 471 -3.00 -9.02 -14.83
C ASN A 471 -3.01 -7.67 -15.57
N VAL A 472 -4.15 -6.99 -15.66
CA VAL A 472 -4.26 -5.67 -16.30
C VAL A 472 -3.65 -4.56 -15.45
N VAL A 473 -3.76 -4.66 -14.13
CA VAL A 473 -3.12 -3.73 -13.18
C VAL A 473 -1.61 -4.04 -13.02
N GLY A 474 -1.20 -5.29 -13.16
CA GLY A 474 0.21 -5.74 -13.09
C GLY A 474 1.05 -5.39 -14.33
N SER A 475 0.44 -5.20 -15.50
CA SER A 475 1.10 -4.62 -16.67
C SER A 475 0.97 -3.09 -16.65
N ALA A 476 2.08 -2.39 -16.49
CA ALA A 476 2.15 -0.93 -16.57
C ALA A 476 1.34 -0.36 -17.73
N VAL A 477 0.47 0.64 -17.47
CA VAL A 477 -0.03 1.48 -18.56
C VAL A 477 -0.26 2.94 -18.17
N ALA A 478 0.77 3.75 -18.40
CA ALA A 478 0.65 5.17 -18.69
C ALA A 478 0.14 5.39 -20.14
N VAL A 479 -1.00 4.79 -20.52
CA VAL A 479 -1.67 5.04 -21.81
C VAL A 479 -3.17 5.28 -21.57
N PRO A 480 -3.71 6.47 -21.90
CA PRO A 480 -5.11 6.83 -21.67
C PRO A 480 -6.16 5.93 -22.35
N GLN A 481 -5.76 5.10 -23.32
CA GLN A 481 -6.65 4.22 -24.08
C GLN A 481 -7.00 2.91 -23.34
N LEU A 482 -6.32 2.57 -22.23
CA LEU A 482 -6.56 1.33 -21.45
C LEU A 482 -7.38 1.56 -20.16
N ALA A 483 -7.64 2.82 -19.77
CA ALA A 483 -8.46 3.16 -18.61
C ALA A 483 -9.93 2.69 -18.73
N VAL A 484 -10.47 2.63 -19.95
CA VAL A 484 -11.81 2.10 -20.27
C VAL A 484 -11.95 0.62 -19.86
N GLY A 485 -10.84 -0.13 -19.88
CA GLY A 485 -10.83 -1.51 -19.41
C GLY A 485 -11.04 -1.62 -17.90
N VAL A 486 -10.26 -0.89 -17.09
CA VAL A 486 -10.19 -1.10 -15.63
C VAL A 486 -11.53 -0.86 -14.93
N ALA A 487 -12.27 0.18 -15.29
CA ALA A 487 -13.58 0.45 -14.68
C ALA A 487 -14.62 -0.62 -15.03
N GLN A 488 -14.63 -1.10 -16.28
CA GLN A 488 -15.52 -2.17 -16.73
C GLN A 488 -15.14 -3.52 -16.11
N ILE A 489 -13.84 -3.79 -15.98
CA ILE A 489 -13.30 -4.97 -15.29
C ILE A 489 -13.70 -4.93 -13.80
N ALA A 490 -13.55 -3.79 -13.13
CA ALA A 490 -13.96 -3.63 -11.74
C ALA A 490 -15.48 -3.86 -11.57
N VAL A 491 -16.32 -3.31 -12.46
CA VAL A 491 -17.77 -3.57 -12.44
C VAL A 491 -18.09 -5.06 -12.64
N ALA A 492 -17.44 -5.71 -13.60
CA ALA A 492 -17.62 -7.14 -13.86
C ALA A 492 -17.15 -8.00 -12.67
N PHE A 493 -16.05 -7.60 -12.04
CA PHE A 493 -15.53 -8.23 -10.83
C PHE A 493 -16.50 -8.11 -9.66
N TYR A 494 -16.92 -6.89 -9.29
CA TYR A 494 -17.86 -6.67 -8.19
C TYR A 494 -19.19 -7.38 -8.43
N ARG A 495 -19.72 -7.35 -9.66
CA ARG A 495 -20.91 -8.11 -10.05
C ARG A 495 -20.73 -9.60 -9.78
N SER A 496 -19.58 -10.17 -10.13
CA SER A 496 -19.27 -11.58 -9.90
C SER A 496 -19.19 -11.90 -8.41
N CYS A 497 -18.52 -11.07 -7.60
CA CYS A 497 -18.50 -11.19 -6.14
C CYS A 497 -19.91 -11.20 -5.55
N LEU A 498 -20.74 -10.23 -5.93
CA LEU A 498 -22.10 -10.06 -5.40
C LEU A 498 -23.03 -11.21 -5.80
N ASN A 499 -22.89 -11.73 -7.03
CA ASN A 499 -23.64 -12.89 -7.48
C ASN A 499 -23.29 -14.14 -6.65
N LEU A 500 -22.01 -14.37 -6.38
CA LEU A 500 -21.58 -15.48 -5.53
C LEU A 500 -22.00 -15.30 -4.07
N LEU A 501 -21.97 -14.07 -3.55
CA LEU A 501 -22.44 -13.74 -2.19
C LEU A 501 -23.95 -13.98 -1.99
N LYS A 502 -24.76 -13.87 -3.06
CA LYS A 502 -26.21 -14.13 -3.03
C LYS A 502 -26.57 -15.60 -2.95
N LEU A 503 -25.68 -16.51 -3.36
CA LEU A 503 -26.00 -17.92 -3.45
C LEU A 503 -26.17 -18.54 -2.05
N PRO A 504 -27.29 -19.24 -1.78
CA PRO A 504 -27.53 -19.89 -0.49
C PRO A 504 -26.45 -20.92 -0.13
N GLN A 505 -25.94 -21.63 -1.13
CA GLN A 505 -24.94 -22.70 -1.00
C GLN A 505 -23.50 -22.21 -0.83
N THR A 506 -23.24 -20.90 -0.92
CA THR A 506 -21.90 -20.37 -0.69
C THR A 506 -21.55 -20.46 0.78
N ALA A 507 -20.50 -21.21 1.11
CA ALA A 507 -20.00 -21.33 2.47
C ALA A 507 -19.62 -19.97 3.06
N GLU A 508 -19.86 -19.76 4.37
CA GLU A 508 -19.58 -18.45 5.00
C GLU A 508 -18.11 -18.04 4.86
N LYS A 509 -17.18 -19.00 4.89
CA LYS A 509 -15.74 -18.75 4.65
C LYS A 509 -15.47 -18.22 3.24
N VAL A 510 -16.14 -18.76 2.22
CA VAL A 510 -16.09 -18.25 0.85
C VAL A 510 -16.75 -16.87 0.76
N ARG A 511 -17.87 -16.63 1.47
CA ARG A 511 -18.48 -15.30 1.54
C ARG A 511 -17.53 -14.26 2.15
N GLN A 512 -16.80 -14.61 3.20
CA GLN A 512 -15.84 -13.71 3.82
C GLN A 512 -14.63 -13.44 2.88
N GLY A 513 -14.12 -14.46 2.19
CA GLY A 513 -13.08 -14.28 1.16
C GLY A 513 -13.53 -13.39 -0.01
N LEU A 514 -14.77 -13.54 -0.48
CA LEU A 514 -15.36 -12.68 -1.51
C LEU A 514 -15.49 -11.22 -1.02
N ARG A 515 -15.86 -11.01 0.25
CA ARG A 515 -15.90 -9.67 0.87
C ARG A 515 -14.50 -9.05 0.92
N ALA A 516 -13.49 -9.78 1.38
CA ALA A 516 -12.11 -9.32 1.45
C ALA A 516 -11.54 -8.98 0.06
N SER A 517 -11.87 -9.79 -0.94
CA SER A 517 -11.47 -9.58 -2.34
C SER A 517 -12.07 -8.29 -2.92
N ALA A 518 -13.37 -8.05 -2.67
CA ALA A 518 -14.03 -6.81 -3.05
C ALA A 518 -13.43 -5.57 -2.35
N ILE A 519 -13.12 -5.67 -1.05
CA ILE A 519 -12.45 -4.57 -0.33
C ILE A 519 -11.07 -4.29 -0.90
N SER A 520 -10.35 -5.29 -1.38
CA SER A 520 -8.98 -5.13 -1.89
C SER A 520 -8.95 -4.42 -3.23
N VAL A 521 -9.80 -4.83 -4.15
CA VAL A 521 -10.00 -4.10 -5.42
C VAL A 521 -10.45 -2.67 -5.14
N PHE A 522 -11.26 -2.43 -4.11
CA PHE A 522 -11.63 -1.07 -3.71
C PHE A 522 -10.43 -0.27 -3.19
N LEU A 523 -9.60 -0.86 -2.32
CA LEU A 523 -8.39 -0.22 -1.79
C LEU A 523 -7.37 0.05 -2.89
N ASP A 524 -7.16 -0.88 -3.83
CA ASP A 524 -6.23 -0.71 -4.95
C ASP A 524 -6.67 0.43 -5.89
N LEU A 525 -7.99 0.60 -6.08
CA LEU A 525 -8.55 1.70 -6.88
C LEU A 525 -8.55 3.05 -6.15
N ASN A 526 -8.45 3.04 -4.81
CA ASN A 526 -8.51 4.20 -3.92
C ASN A 526 -7.27 4.29 -3.01
N SER A 527 -6.10 3.89 -3.51
CA SER A 527 -4.89 3.69 -2.71
C SER A 527 -4.53 4.93 -1.90
N GLY A 528 -4.25 4.75 -0.61
CA GLY A 528 -3.87 5.83 0.30
C GLY A 528 -5.03 6.59 0.95
N ALA A 529 -6.29 6.38 0.52
CA ALA A 529 -7.44 7.07 1.10
C ALA A 529 -8.12 6.32 2.26
N PHE A 530 -8.00 4.99 2.31
CA PHE A 530 -8.71 4.14 3.28
C PHE A 530 -7.79 3.03 3.83
N GLN A 531 -8.03 2.61 5.06
CA GLN A 531 -7.40 1.42 5.64
C GLN A 531 -8.39 0.24 5.67
N ARG A 532 -7.92 -0.97 5.39
CA ARG A 532 -8.76 -2.19 5.32
C ARG A 532 -9.61 -2.39 6.58
N LYS A 533 -9.02 -2.21 7.77
CA LYS A 533 -9.68 -2.41 9.07
C LYS A 533 -10.92 -1.52 9.26
N ASP A 534 -11.00 -0.41 8.55
CA ASP A 534 -12.11 0.55 8.65
C ASP A 534 -13.28 0.21 7.72
N LEU A 535 -13.19 -0.89 6.95
CA LEU A 535 -14.14 -1.21 5.89
C LEU A 535 -14.85 -2.55 6.17
N ARG A 536 -16.18 -2.58 5.98
CA ARG A 536 -16.98 -3.83 5.97
C ARG A 536 -17.89 -3.85 4.74
N LEU A 537 -17.77 -4.87 3.90
CA LEU A 537 -18.66 -5.07 2.75
C LEU A 537 -19.95 -5.80 3.16
N PHE A 538 -21.10 -5.25 2.79
CA PHE A 538 -22.40 -5.89 3.04
C PHE A 538 -22.76 -6.87 1.92
N SER A 539 -23.24 -8.05 2.30
CA SER A 539 -23.91 -8.97 1.37
C SER A 539 -25.25 -8.40 0.90
N PRO A 540 -25.75 -8.76 -0.30
CA PRO A 540 -27.02 -8.23 -0.80
C PRO A 540 -28.24 -8.50 0.09
N SER A 541 -28.22 -9.56 0.89
CA SER A 541 -29.24 -9.83 1.91
C SER A 541 -29.23 -8.82 3.06
N GLU A 542 -28.06 -8.29 3.43
CA GLU A 542 -27.90 -7.27 4.48
C GLU A 542 -28.43 -5.89 4.04
N TRP A 543 -28.68 -5.68 2.74
CA TRP A 543 -29.20 -4.41 2.21
C TRP A 543 -30.71 -4.22 2.48
N VAL A 544 -31.42 -5.31 2.80
CA VAL A 544 -32.84 -5.30 3.09
C VAL A 544 -33.05 -5.04 4.58
N ILE A 545 -33.13 -3.76 4.95
CA ILE A 545 -33.34 -3.32 6.33
C ILE A 545 -34.69 -2.57 6.42
N PRO A 546 -35.80 -3.28 6.72
CA PRO A 546 -37.14 -2.70 6.71
C PRO A 546 -37.31 -1.47 7.62
N SER A 547 -36.57 -1.41 8.74
CA SER A 547 -36.62 -0.35 9.75
C SER A 547 -35.72 0.86 9.44
N ALA A 548 -34.77 0.75 8.50
CA ALA A 548 -33.78 1.79 8.19
C ALA A 548 -33.97 2.46 6.82
N GLY A 549 -34.89 1.95 5.97
CA GLY A 549 -35.33 2.64 4.76
C GLY A 549 -34.43 2.49 3.52
N PHE A 550 -33.58 1.47 3.47
CA PHE A 550 -32.72 1.16 2.30
C PHE A 550 -33.54 0.51 1.17
N PHE A 551 -33.66 -0.81 1.16
CA PHE A 551 -34.48 -1.57 0.22
C PHE A 551 -35.51 -2.40 0.99
N SER A 552 -36.68 -2.62 0.38
CA SER A 552 -37.79 -3.32 1.03
C SER A 552 -37.79 -4.83 0.75
N LYS A 553 -37.10 -5.27 -0.29
CA LYS A 553 -36.97 -6.67 -0.70
C LYS A 553 -35.73 -6.86 -1.56
N THR A 554 -35.19 -8.07 -1.58
CA THR A 554 -33.97 -8.43 -2.32
C THR A 554 -34.07 -8.17 -3.82
N SER A 555 -35.27 -8.27 -4.42
CA SER A 555 -35.46 -7.99 -5.85
C SER A 555 -35.25 -6.52 -6.23
N GLU A 556 -35.35 -5.59 -5.29
CA GLU A 556 -35.02 -4.17 -5.54
C GLU A 556 -33.49 -3.94 -5.56
N CYS A 557 -32.71 -4.88 -5.01
CA CYS A 557 -31.25 -4.86 -5.02
C CYS A 557 -30.65 -5.48 -6.29
N ASP A 558 -31.45 -6.20 -7.09
CA ASP A 558 -30.94 -6.95 -8.24
C ASP A 558 -30.35 -6.04 -9.31
N ALA A 559 -31.02 -4.93 -9.61
CA ALA A 559 -30.51 -3.94 -10.56
C ALA A 559 -29.17 -3.31 -10.11
N LEU A 560 -28.95 -3.12 -8.80
CA LEU A 560 -27.66 -2.64 -8.28
C LEU A 560 -26.57 -3.70 -8.42
N VAL A 561 -26.89 -4.96 -8.09
CA VAL A 561 -25.95 -6.08 -8.23
C VAL A 561 -25.56 -6.31 -9.68
N GLN A 562 -26.52 -6.24 -10.62
CA GLN A 562 -26.23 -6.36 -12.05
C GLN A 562 -25.38 -5.20 -12.56
N ASN A 563 -25.42 -4.03 -11.91
CA ASN A 563 -24.51 -2.92 -12.21
C ASN A 563 -23.18 -2.99 -11.44
N GLY A 564 -22.94 -4.03 -10.63
CA GLY A 564 -21.74 -4.15 -9.80
C GLY A 564 -21.64 -3.08 -8.70
N ALA A 565 -22.76 -2.46 -8.33
CA ALA A 565 -22.83 -1.51 -7.23
C ALA A 565 -23.04 -2.24 -5.90
N PHE A 566 -22.33 -1.82 -4.85
CA PHE A 566 -22.38 -2.46 -3.53
C PHE A 566 -22.39 -1.45 -2.39
N PHE A 567 -22.88 -1.90 -1.23
CA PHE A 567 -22.81 -1.14 0.01
C PHE A 567 -21.63 -1.60 0.86
N MET A 568 -20.98 -0.63 1.49
CA MET A 568 -19.98 -0.87 2.52
C MET A 568 -20.20 0.06 3.70
N GLU A 569 -19.71 -0.36 4.86
CA GLU A 569 -19.58 0.49 6.03
C GLU A 569 -18.19 1.11 6.06
N LEU A 570 -18.14 2.38 6.45
CA LEU A 570 -16.93 3.14 6.72
C LEU A 570 -16.75 3.24 8.25
N ASP A 571 -15.51 3.28 8.71
CA ASP A 571 -15.11 3.39 10.12
C ASP A 571 -15.49 2.16 10.98
N ALA A 572 -15.48 0.95 10.38
CA ALA A 572 -15.92 -0.29 11.02
C ALA A 572 -15.16 -0.62 12.32
N ALA A 573 -13.83 -0.52 12.33
CA ALA A 573 -12.99 -0.82 13.50
C ALA A 573 -13.33 0.05 14.72
N ALA A 574 -13.42 1.38 14.54
CA ALA A 574 -13.75 2.32 15.61
C ALA A 574 -15.14 2.05 16.22
N ILE A 575 -16.08 1.59 15.39
CA ILE A 575 -17.44 1.25 15.82
C ILE A 575 -17.45 -0.08 16.59
N MET A 576 -16.75 -1.10 16.11
CA MET A 576 -16.63 -2.40 16.79
C MET A 576 -15.95 -2.27 18.17
N GLU A 577 -14.89 -1.46 18.28
CA GLU A 577 -14.22 -1.16 19.55
C GLU A 577 -15.16 -0.45 20.55
N SER A 578 -16.00 0.48 20.05
CA SER A 578 -16.98 1.19 20.88
C SER A 578 -18.11 0.29 21.41
N ILE A 579 -18.46 -0.77 20.68
CA ILE A 579 -19.49 -1.76 21.05
C ILE A 579 -18.93 -2.72 22.10
N GLY A 580 -17.68 -3.15 21.96
CA GLY A 580 -17.00 -4.06 22.92
C GLY A 580 -16.88 -3.49 24.34
N ARG A 581 -16.79 -2.16 24.50
CA ARG A 581 -16.69 -1.51 25.83
C ARG A 581 -18.01 -1.33 26.59
N LYS A 582 -19.17 -1.56 25.97
CA LYS A 582 -20.49 -1.30 26.58
C LYS A 582 -21.40 -2.53 26.52
N GLY A 583 -21.02 -3.65 27.15
CA GLY A 583 -21.92 -4.81 27.37
C GLY A 583 -22.85 -5.12 26.18
N GLY A 584 -22.27 -5.12 24.97
CA GLY A 584 -22.97 -4.76 23.74
C GLY A 584 -23.81 -5.88 23.17
N ILE A 585 -25.03 -5.53 22.74
CA ILE A 585 -25.88 -6.35 21.87
C ILE A 585 -25.12 -6.69 20.59
N ASN A 586 -25.25 -7.94 20.12
CA ASN A 586 -24.71 -8.44 18.86
C ASN A 586 -24.89 -7.41 17.70
N PRO A 587 -23.83 -7.00 16.99
CA PRO A 587 -23.89 -6.04 15.88
C PRO A 587 -24.76 -6.48 14.70
N ASP A 588 -25.14 -7.77 14.63
CA ASP A 588 -26.07 -8.34 13.66
C ASP A 588 -27.55 -8.31 14.13
N ALA A 589 -27.83 -7.76 15.32
CA ALA A 589 -29.21 -7.53 15.76
C ALA A 589 -29.80 -6.31 15.04
N ILE A 590 -30.79 -6.58 14.18
CA ILE A 590 -31.44 -5.70 13.17
C ILE A 590 -32.13 -4.41 13.75
N GLY A 591 -31.90 -4.02 15.00
CA GLY A 591 -32.56 -2.89 15.68
C GLY A 591 -31.68 -1.69 16.07
N SER A 592 -30.37 -1.85 16.26
CA SER A 592 -29.52 -0.87 16.98
C SER A 592 -28.41 -0.25 16.12
N ILE A 593 -28.72 0.10 14.87
CA ILE A 593 -27.77 0.84 14.01
C ILE A 593 -27.63 2.29 14.54
N SER A 594 -26.53 2.54 15.24
CA SER A 594 -26.12 3.85 15.79
C SER A 594 -26.15 4.97 14.73
N SER A 595 -26.45 6.21 15.15
CA SER A 595 -26.36 7.41 14.30
C SER A 595 -24.95 7.69 13.77
N ASN A 596 -23.94 7.07 14.39
CA ASN A 596 -22.53 7.28 14.08
C ASN A 596 -22.03 6.31 12.99
N ARG A 597 -22.85 5.32 12.58
CA ARG A 597 -22.51 4.40 11.49
C ARG A 597 -22.62 5.12 10.15
N ARG A 598 -21.54 5.11 9.38
CA ARG A 598 -21.45 5.69 8.03
C ARG A 598 -21.46 4.59 6.98
N PHE A 599 -22.34 4.73 6.01
CA PHE A 599 -22.49 3.80 4.92
C PHE A 599 -22.07 4.47 3.62
N ALA A 600 -21.46 3.72 2.73
CA ALA A 600 -21.12 4.13 1.38
C ALA A 600 -21.79 3.20 0.37
N LEU A 601 -22.33 3.80 -0.68
CA LEU A 601 -22.69 3.12 -1.93
C LEU A 601 -21.51 3.31 -2.89
N VAL A 602 -20.98 2.20 -3.39
CA VAL A 602 -19.83 2.17 -4.30
C VAL A 602 -20.28 1.68 -5.67
N TYR A 603 -19.80 2.33 -6.73
CA TYR A 603 -20.02 1.94 -8.13
C TYR A 603 -18.82 2.35 -8.98
N LYS A 604 -18.39 1.48 -9.91
CA LYS A 604 -17.12 1.63 -10.68
C LYS A 604 -15.88 1.89 -9.78
N GLY A 605 -15.89 1.37 -8.54
CA GLY A 605 -14.82 1.57 -7.56
C GLY A 605 -14.83 2.93 -6.85
N GLU A 606 -15.82 3.80 -7.12
CA GLU A 606 -15.93 5.14 -6.53
C GLU A 606 -17.10 5.21 -5.55
N ILE A 607 -16.97 5.99 -4.47
CA ILE A 607 -18.07 6.26 -3.53
C ILE A 607 -19.05 7.22 -4.21
N VAL A 608 -20.22 6.72 -4.62
CA VAL A 608 -21.26 7.53 -5.27
C VAL A 608 -22.19 8.22 -4.27
N ALA A 609 -22.35 7.64 -3.08
CA ALA A 609 -23.10 8.26 -2.00
C ALA A 609 -22.52 7.78 -0.67
N GLN A 610 -22.43 8.67 0.30
CA GLN A 610 -22.05 8.30 1.66
C GLN A 610 -22.86 9.07 2.69
N GLY A 611 -23.09 8.46 3.85
CA GLY A 611 -23.76 9.10 4.97
C GLY A 611 -24.30 8.09 5.98
N SER A 612 -24.83 8.60 7.08
CA SER A 612 -25.59 7.77 8.00
C SER A 612 -27.03 7.57 7.49
N ARG A 613 -27.76 6.65 8.10
CA ARG A 613 -29.20 6.49 7.86
C ARG A 613 -30.04 7.72 8.26
N TYR A 614 -29.45 8.80 8.74
CA TYR A 614 -30.15 10.05 9.06
C TYR A 614 -29.81 11.17 8.08
N ASP A 615 -28.79 10.98 7.25
CA ASP A 615 -28.39 11.95 6.24
C ASP A 615 -29.46 12.08 5.14
N LYS A 616 -29.97 13.29 4.94
CA LYS A 616 -31.04 13.58 3.97
C LYS A 616 -30.57 13.41 2.53
N ALA A 617 -29.33 13.78 2.22
CA ALA A 617 -28.77 13.69 0.87
C ALA A 617 -28.55 12.22 0.50
N TYR A 618 -27.97 11.45 1.42
CA TYR A 618 -27.78 10.01 1.27
C TYR A 618 -29.12 9.29 1.05
N LYS A 619 -30.13 9.55 1.90
CA LYS A 619 -31.48 8.97 1.74
C LYS A 619 -32.12 9.26 0.39
N LYS A 620 -31.98 10.50 -0.08
CA LYS A 620 -32.60 10.91 -1.34
C LYS A 620 -32.06 10.06 -2.50
N ILE A 621 -30.74 9.87 -2.56
CA ILE A 621 -30.09 9.03 -3.58
C ILE A 621 -30.64 7.59 -3.52
N LEU A 622 -30.73 7.01 -2.32
CA LEU A 622 -31.26 5.65 -2.16
C LEU A 622 -32.74 5.54 -2.58
N MET A 623 -33.56 6.54 -2.27
CA MET A 623 -34.97 6.57 -2.69
C MET A 623 -35.12 6.68 -4.21
N ASP A 624 -34.27 7.47 -4.86
CA ASP A 624 -34.29 7.64 -6.31
C ASP A 624 -33.87 6.33 -7.01
N LEU A 625 -32.82 5.66 -6.53
CA LEU A 625 -32.41 4.33 -7.01
C LEU A 625 -33.51 3.28 -6.78
N LYS A 626 -34.14 3.29 -5.60
CA LYS A 626 -35.24 2.37 -5.28
C LYS A 626 -36.43 2.53 -6.23
N ARG A 627 -36.81 3.76 -6.58
CA ARG A 627 -37.92 4.03 -7.51
C ARG A 627 -37.70 3.44 -8.90
N VAL A 628 -36.45 3.30 -9.33
CA VAL A 628 -36.10 2.76 -10.66
C VAL A 628 -35.53 1.34 -10.59
N SER A 629 -35.52 0.70 -9.42
CA SER A 629 -34.96 -0.64 -9.18
C SER A 629 -35.53 -1.76 -10.06
N TYR A 630 -36.66 -1.52 -10.73
CA TYR A 630 -37.24 -2.44 -11.72
C TYR A 630 -36.48 -2.47 -13.07
N SER A 631 -35.51 -1.58 -13.29
CA SER A 631 -34.74 -1.48 -14.55
C SER A 631 -33.25 -1.29 -14.26
N THR A 632 -32.45 -2.25 -14.71
CA THR A 632 -30.98 -2.20 -14.59
C THR A 632 -30.41 -0.99 -15.32
N GLU A 633 -30.91 -0.68 -16.52
CA GLU A 633 -30.49 0.48 -17.32
C GLU A 633 -30.78 1.81 -16.60
N LYS A 634 -32.00 2.00 -16.04
CA LYS A 634 -32.33 3.24 -15.32
C LYS A 634 -31.52 3.43 -14.05
N VAL A 635 -31.21 2.34 -13.35
CA VAL A 635 -30.29 2.38 -12.19
C VAL A 635 -28.89 2.82 -12.64
N GLU A 636 -28.40 2.26 -13.75
CA GLU A 636 -27.11 2.63 -14.33
C GLU A 636 -27.06 4.12 -14.73
N GLU A 637 -28.12 4.63 -15.37
CA GLU A 637 -28.24 6.06 -15.73
C GLU A 637 -28.11 6.97 -14.51
N ILE A 638 -28.81 6.68 -13.41
CA ILE A 638 -28.73 7.47 -12.18
C ILE A 638 -27.32 7.40 -11.58
N LEU A 639 -26.72 6.20 -11.50
CA LEU A 639 -25.38 6.02 -10.94
C LEU A 639 -24.32 6.76 -11.77
N ASN A 640 -24.39 6.67 -13.11
CA ASN A 640 -23.50 7.38 -14.02
C ASN A 640 -23.66 8.90 -13.90
N GLU A 641 -24.89 9.42 -13.79
CA GLU A 641 -25.12 10.85 -13.56
C GLU A 641 -24.57 11.34 -12.21
N ILE A 642 -24.63 10.52 -11.16
CA ILE A 642 -24.01 10.85 -9.87
C ILE A 642 -22.49 10.93 -9.98
N ILE A 643 -21.83 9.91 -10.55
CA ILE A 643 -20.37 9.93 -10.76
C ILE A 643 -19.99 11.13 -11.63
N LYS A 644 -20.79 11.45 -12.65
CA LYS A 644 -20.56 12.60 -13.53
C LYS A 644 -20.53 13.90 -12.74
N GLN A 645 -21.47 14.10 -11.82
CA GLN A 645 -21.47 15.27 -10.95
C GLN A 645 -20.28 15.29 -9.99
N ILE A 646 -19.89 14.15 -9.42
CA ILE A 646 -18.69 14.03 -8.58
C ILE A 646 -17.46 14.45 -9.39
N ARG A 647 -17.24 13.84 -10.56
CA ARG A 647 -16.10 14.11 -11.45
C ARG A 647 -16.02 15.56 -11.92
N ILE A 648 -17.15 16.21 -12.21
CA ILE A 648 -17.16 17.64 -12.56
C ILE A 648 -16.63 18.51 -11.40
N ASN A 649 -16.83 18.08 -10.15
CA ASN A 649 -16.42 18.81 -8.96
C ASN A 649 -15.07 18.36 -8.40
N THR A 650 -14.60 17.16 -8.75
CA THR A 650 -13.28 16.66 -8.36
C THR A 650 -12.21 17.27 -9.25
N ILE A 651 -11.33 18.05 -8.64
CA ILE A 651 -10.16 18.64 -9.28
C ILE A 651 -8.95 17.87 -8.81
N ILE A 652 -8.15 17.38 -9.77
CA ILE A 652 -6.94 16.62 -9.50
C ILE A 652 -5.77 17.56 -9.76
N GLU A 653 -4.91 17.72 -8.76
CA GLU A 653 -3.65 18.44 -8.91
C GLU A 653 -2.60 17.51 -9.51
N GLU A 654 -1.95 17.96 -10.58
CA GLU A 654 -0.81 17.30 -11.22
C GLU A 654 0.29 18.35 -11.37
N ASP A 655 1.58 17.98 -11.37
CA ASP A 655 2.70 18.94 -11.36
C ASP A 655 2.54 20.12 -12.34
N GLY A 656 2.16 21.29 -11.80
CA GLY A 656 1.97 22.55 -12.54
C GLY A 656 0.59 22.76 -13.18
N TRP A 657 -0.39 21.90 -12.93
CA TRP A 657 -1.73 21.98 -13.53
C TRP A 657 -2.81 21.39 -12.64
N VAL A 658 -4.05 21.78 -12.91
CA VAL A 658 -5.24 21.12 -12.39
C VAL A 658 -6.03 20.47 -13.51
N VAL A 659 -6.54 19.28 -13.26
CA VAL A 659 -7.18 18.43 -14.27
C VAL A 659 -8.56 18.01 -13.80
N VAL A 660 -9.52 18.01 -14.72
CA VAL A 660 -10.83 17.36 -14.55
C VAL A 660 -10.89 16.18 -15.49
N ARG A 661 -11.17 15.00 -14.94
CA ARG A 661 -11.31 13.75 -15.68
C ARG A 661 -12.78 13.32 -15.75
N GLY A 662 -13.17 12.66 -16.83
CA GLY A 662 -14.52 12.14 -17.02
C GLY A 662 -14.78 10.81 -16.29
N LEU A 663 -15.96 10.24 -16.54
CA LEU A 663 -16.41 8.94 -16.04
C LEU A 663 -15.41 7.82 -16.36
N GLU A 664 -14.80 7.87 -17.53
CA GLU A 664 -13.86 6.86 -18.02
C GLU A 664 -12.40 7.29 -17.80
N ARG A 665 -12.19 8.24 -16.86
CA ARG A 665 -10.91 8.87 -16.53
C ARG A 665 -10.23 9.58 -17.71
N GLU A 666 -10.98 9.90 -18.77
CA GLU A 666 -10.47 10.68 -19.89
C GLU A 666 -10.21 12.14 -19.48
N ASN A 667 -9.14 12.76 -19.99
CA ASN A 667 -8.84 14.16 -19.70
C ASN A 667 -9.86 15.07 -20.37
N VAL A 668 -10.71 15.71 -19.57
CA VAL A 668 -11.78 16.59 -20.05
C VAL A 668 -11.34 18.04 -20.01
N ALA A 669 -10.65 18.45 -18.96
CA ALA A 669 -10.13 19.80 -18.86
C ALA A 669 -8.80 19.84 -18.12
N LYS A 670 -8.00 20.82 -18.47
CA LYS A 670 -6.71 21.12 -17.86
C LYS A 670 -6.59 22.64 -17.72
N ALA A 671 -6.27 23.12 -16.54
CA ALA A 671 -6.03 24.54 -16.28
C ALA A 671 -4.77 24.75 -15.45
N TRP A 672 -4.18 25.94 -15.55
CA TRP A 672 -3.03 26.34 -14.75
C TRP A 672 -2.99 27.85 -14.60
N LEU A 673 -2.24 28.30 -13.60
CA LEU A 673 -1.94 29.70 -13.36
C LEU A 673 -0.45 29.91 -13.66
N ASP A 674 -0.12 30.95 -14.41
CA ASP A 674 1.28 31.34 -14.60
C ASP A 674 1.74 32.38 -13.56
N GLY A 675 3.02 32.75 -13.63
CA GLY A 675 3.65 33.70 -12.69
C GLY A 675 3.13 35.14 -12.75
N GLU A 676 2.26 35.49 -13.71
CA GLU A 676 1.62 36.81 -13.79
C GLU A 676 0.15 36.79 -13.33
N GLY A 677 -0.33 35.67 -12.79
CA GLY A 677 -1.73 35.48 -12.41
C GLY A 677 -2.64 35.29 -13.63
N GLU A 678 -2.10 34.78 -14.75
CA GLU A 678 -2.85 34.47 -15.97
C GLU A 678 -3.44 33.06 -15.91
N PHE A 679 -4.77 32.99 -15.84
CA PHE A 679 -5.50 31.74 -15.90
C PHE A 679 -5.55 31.21 -17.33
N ASN A 680 -4.90 30.08 -17.52
CA ASN A 680 -4.84 29.36 -18.78
C ASN A 680 -5.65 28.07 -18.67
N ILE A 681 -6.40 27.73 -19.74
CA ILE A 681 -7.30 26.57 -19.70
C ILE A 681 -7.51 25.93 -21.08
N SER A 682 -7.61 24.61 -21.07
CA SER A 682 -8.08 23.78 -22.17
C SER A 682 -9.26 22.93 -21.70
N ILE A 683 -10.39 22.99 -22.40
CA ILE A 683 -11.59 22.17 -22.13
C ILE A 683 -11.98 21.44 -23.41
N THR A 684 -12.09 20.12 -23.33
CA THR A 684 -12.56 19.22 -24.40
C THR A 684 -13.69 18.34 -23.86
N THR A 685 -14.93 18.84 -23.89
CA THR A 685 -16.10 18.06 -23.46
C THR A 685 -16.76 17.28 -24.59
N LYS A 686 -16.51 17.63 -25.85
CA LYS A 686 -17.15 16.97 -27.00
C LYS A 686 -16.62 15.55 -27.15
N ASN A 687 -17.51 14.58 -27.35
CA ASN A 687 -17.20 13.14 -27.37
C ASN A 687 -16.54 12.61 -26.07
N THR A 688 -16.80 13.26 -24.93
CA THR A 688 -16.41 12.75 -23.62
C THR A 688 -17.64 12.52 -22.75
N SER A 689 -17.48 11.79 -21.65
CA SER A 689 -18.57 11.52 -20.71
C SER A 689 -19.13 12.78 -20.03
N LEU A 690 -18.37 13.88 -20.08
CA LEU A 690 -18.76 15.18 -19.55
C LEU A 690 -19.26 16.14 -20.63
N GLU A 691 -19.74 15.62 -21.76
CA GLU A 691 -20.33 16.44 -22.83
C GLU A 691 -21.38 17.43 -22.29
N ASN A 692 -21.40 18.63 -22.85
CA ASN A 692 -22.24 19.77 -22.44
C ASN A 692 -21.95 20.38 -21.04
N ASN A 693 -20.91 19.95 -20.32
CA ASN A 693 -20.60 20.47 -18.97
C ASN A 693 -19.49 21.52 -18.92
N GLY A 694 -19.02 22.01 -20.08
CA GLY A 694 -17.85 22.90 -20.16
C GLY A 694 -17.95 24.17 -19.31
N ARG A 695 -19.14 24.79 -19.23
CA ARG A 695 -19.37 25.99 -18.40
C ARG A 695 -19.16 25.72 -16.90
N LYS A 696 -19.64 24.58 -16.39
CA LYS A 696 -19.50 24.22 -14.97
C LYS A 696 -18.06 23.87 -14.66
N ILE A 697 -17.40 23.11 -15.54
CA ILE A 697 -15.98 22.74 -15.42
C ILE A 697 -15.10 23.99 -15.41
N PHE A 698 -15.34 24.95 -16.30
CA PHE A 698 -14.60 26.22 -16.32
C PHE A 698 -14.68 26.93 -14.97
N LYS A 699 -15.90 27.08 -14.42
CA LYS A 699 -16.12 27.78 -13.15
C LYS A 699 -15.47 27.05 -11.97
N ASN A 700 -15.56 25.72 -11.94
CA ASN A 700 -14.93 24.92 -10.90
C ASN A 700 -13.41 25.09 -10.92
N LEU A 701 -12.78 24.98 -12.10
CA LEU A 701 -11.34 25.18 -12.25
C LEU A 701 -10.90 26.61 -11.89
N PHE A 702 -11.65 27.61 -12.34
CA PHE A 702 -11.38 29.01 -12.00
C PHE A 702 -11.45 29.23 -10.48
N ASN A 703 -12.54 28.80 -9.85
CA ASN A 703 -12.74 29.00 -8.41
C ASN A 703 -11.67 28.29 -7.59
N PHE A 704 -11.36 27.04 -7.94
CA PHE A 704 -10.31 26.27 -7.28
C PHE A 704 -8.97 26.99 -7.39
N ILE A 705 -8.57 27.38 -8.61
CA ILE A 705 -7.28 28.06 -8.80
C ILE A 705 -7.23 29.39 -8.05
N ASN A 706 -8.32 30.14 -8.06
CA ASN A 706 -8.41 31.45 -7.40
C ASN A 706 -8.45 31.35 -5.86
N ILE A 707 -8.78 30.18 -5.30
CA ILE A 707 -8.82 29.94 -3.85
C ILE A 707 -7.50 29.31 -3.38
N GLU A 708 -7.07 28.23 -4.03
CA GLU A 708 -5.94 27.40 -3.60
C GLU A 708 -4.58 27.92 -4.08
N TYR A 709 -4.50 28.46 -5.31
CA TYR A 709 -3.25 28.99 -5.84
C TYR A 709 -3.13 30.49 -5.62
N ASP A 710 -3.65 31.36 -6.47
CA ASP A 710 -3.48 32.82 -6.31
C ASP A 710 -4.61 33.57 -7.00
N GLU A 711 -4.73 34.88 -6.74
CA GLU A 711 -5.72 35.69 -7.44
C GLU A 711 -5.49 35.66 -8.96
N ILE A 712 -6.54 35.25 -9.67
CA ILE A 712 -6.56 35.34 -11.12
C ILE A 712 -6.75 36.81 -11.51
N THR A 713 -5.71 37.40 -12.08
CA THR A 713 -5.71 38.82 -12.50
C THR A 713 -6.13 38.97 -13.96
N ARG A 714 -5.96 37.91 -14.77
CA ARG A 714 -6.34 37.87 -16.18
C ARG A 714 -6.66 36.45 -16.66
N ILE A 715 -7.45 36.32 -17.72
CA ILE A 715 -7.77 35.02 -18.34
C ILE A 715 -7.22 35.01 -19.77
N ARG A 716 -6.52 33.96 -20.17
CA ARG A 716 -6.01 33.83 -21.54
C ARG A 716 -6.82 32.85 -22.39
N GLY A 717 -7.18 33.30 -23.58
CA GLY A 717 -7.72 32.48 -24.65
C GLY A 717 -6.66 32.20 -25.72
N THR A 718 -6.08 31.01 -25.70
CA THR A 718 -5.14 30.52 -26.73
C THR A 718 -5.89 29.63 -27.71
N TRP A 719 -6.28 30.16 -28.86
CA TRP A 719 -7.12 29.45 -29.84
C TRP A 719 -6.33 29.12 -31.09
N ARG A 720 -6.35 27.85 -31.50
CA ARG A 720 -5.59 27.31 -32.64
C ARG A 720 -6.50 26.49 -33.53
N SER A 721 -6.16 26.38 -34.82
CA SER A 721 -6.86 25.47 -35.72
C SER A 721 -6.64 24.02 -35.25
N SER A 722 -7.71 23.35 -34.86
CA SER A 722 -7.68 21.98 -34.34
C SER A 722 -9.03 21.32 -34.54
N SER A 723 -9.03 20.03 -34.88
CA SER A 723 -10.25 19.21 -34.96
C SER A 723 -10.85 18.90 -33.58
N LYS A 724 -10.09 19.09 -32.49
CA LYS A 724 -10.51 18.79 -31.11
C LYS A 724 -10.85 20.03 -30.28
N VAL A 725 -10.19 21.18 -30.50
CA VAL A 725 -10.32 22.39 -29.66
C VAL A 725 -10.46 23.70 -30.47
N GLY A 726 -11.04 23.63 -31.67
CA GLY A 726 -11.15 24.77 -32.60
C GLY A 726 -12.36 25.70 -32.40
N ASP A 727 -13.30 25.38 -31.51
CA ASP A 727 -14.63 26.05 -31.48
C ASP A 727 -14.57 27.55 -31.19
N ASN A 728 -13.68 27.98 -30.28
CA ASN A 728 -13.48 29.41 -30.01
C ASN A 728 -12.91 30.16 -31.23
N LEU A 729 -11.93 29.58 -31.94
CA LEU A 729 -11.35 30.17 -33.14
C LEU A 729 -12.38 30.27 -34.28
N ASN A 730 -13.17 29.22 -34.46
CA ASN A 730 -14.25 29.20 -35.46
C ASN A 730 -15.29 30.28 -35.16
N THR A 731 -15.77 30.33 -33.90
CA THR A 731 -16.72 31.35 -33.45
C THR A 731 -16.16 32.76 -33.64
N PHE A 732 -14.90 32.99 -33.24
CA PHE A 732 -14.24 34.29 -33.41
C PHE A 732 -14.21 34.73 -34.88
N ASN A 733 -13.74 33.86 -35.78
CA ASN A 733 -13.69 34.14 -37.22
C ASN A 733 -15.09 34.40 -37.81
N GLU A 734 -16.11 33.66 -37.39
CA GLU A 734 -17.49 33.88 -37.82
C GLU A 734 -18.03 35.24 -37.39
N LEU A 735 -17.74 35.68 -36.16
CA LEU A 735 -18.18 36.98 -35.64
C LEU A 735 -17.43 38.14 -36.32
N ILE A 736 -16.13 37.99 -36.59
CA ILE A 736 -15.36 38.94 -37.40
C ILE A 736 -15.94 39.04 -38.81
N LYS A 737 -16.29 37.91 -39.45
CA LYS A 737 -16.91 37.89 -40.77
C LYS A 737 -18.28 38.60 -40.79
N LYS A 738 -18.99 38.61 -39.65
CA LYS A 738 -20.25 39.35 -39.45
C LYS A 738 -20.04 40.85 -39.15
N GLY A 739 -18.80 41.34 -39.18
CA GLY A 739 -18.47 42.76 -39.00
C GLY A 739 -18.30 43.20 -37.55
N MET A 740 -18.21 42.27 -36.59
CA MET A 740 -17.93 42.63 -35.20
C MET A 740 -16.49 43.10 -35.01
N SER A 741 -16.28 43.97 -34.01
CA SER A 741 -14.94 44.33 -33.56
C SER A 741 -14.20 43.10 -33.01
N GLN A 742 -12.87 43.15 -32.96
CA GLN A 742 -12.08 42.06 -32.36
C GLN A 742 -12.44 41.83 -30.89
N GLU A 743 -12.73 42.89 -30.14
CA GLU A 743 -13.12 42.81 -28.75
C GLU A 743 -14.49 42.12 -28.58
N ASP A 744 -15.50 42.53 -29.36
CA ASP A 744 -16.84 41.96 -29.30
C ASP A 744 -16.87 40.52 -29.81
N ALA A 745 -16.10 40.23 -30.86
CA ALA A 745 -15.93 38.87 -31.37
C ALA A 745 -15.28 37.96 -30.31
N ALA A 746 -14.27 38.45 -29.58
CA ALA A 746 -13.64 37.70 -28.49
C ALA A 746 -14.63 37.41 -27.35
N LYS A 747 -15.42 38.40 -26.93
CA LYS A 747 -16.46 38.23 -25.91
C LYS A 747 -17.57 37.27 -26.35
N GLY A 748 -17.85 37.16 -27.65
CA GLY A 748 -18.83 36.23 -28.19
C GLY A 748 -18.41 34.75 -28.18
N THR A 749 -17.13 34.44 -27.95
CA THR A 749 -16.61 33.07 -27.84
C THR A 749 -17.00 32.41 -26.51
N PHE A 750 -16.82 31.08 -26.39
CA PHE A 750 -17.08 30.38 -25.12
C PHE A 750 -16.20 30.93 -24.00
N THR A 751 -14.89 31.07 -24.22
CA THR A 751 -13.97 31.62 -23.21
C THR A 751 -14.34 33.07 -22.86
N GLY A 752 -14.69 33.90 -23.85
CA GLY A 752 -15.09 35.28 -23.61
C GLY A 752 -16.39 35.44 -22.80
N LYS A 753 -17.38 34.58 -23.04
CA LYS A 753 -18.60 34.52 -22.21
C LYS A 753 -18.30 34.13 -20.77
N MET A 754 -17.45 33.11 -20.57
CA MET A 754 -17.07 32.68 -19.22
C MET A 754 -16.27 33.75 -18.47
N ALA A 755 -15.31 34.39 -19.14
CA ALA A 755 -14.54 35.49 -18.60
C ALA A 755 -15.44 36.66 -18.18
N SER A 756 -16.41 37.04 -19.02
CA SER A 756 -17.37 38.12 -18.73
C SER A 756 -18.24 37.80 -17.51
N GLU A 757 -18.71 36.56 -17.37
CA GLU A 757 -19.47 36.10 -16.19
C GLU A 757 -18.69 36.22 -14.87
N LEU A 758 -17.36 36.20 -14.95
CA LEU A 758 -16.44 36.31 -13.80
C LEU A 758 -15.88 37.73 -13.63
N GLY A 759 -16.36 38.71 -14.39
CA GLY A 759 -15.98 40.13 -14.28
C GLY A 759 -14.83 40.58 -15.20
N PHE A 760 -14.28 39.70 -16.03
CA PHE A 760 -13.20 40.01 -16.98
C PHE A 760 -13.77 40.54 -18.30
N ASN A 761 -14.27 41.77 -18.25
CA ASN A 761 -15.10 42.37 -19.31
C ASN A 761 -14.30 43.12 -20.39
N VAL A 762 -12.97 43.21 -20.29
CA VAL A 762 -12.12 43.86 -21.28
C VAL A 762 -11.34 42.78 -22.03
N ALA A 763 -11.43 42.73 -23.37
CA ALA A 763 -10.70 41.75 -24.17
C ALA A 763 -9.66 42.43 -25.07
N ARG A 764 -8.41 41.94 -25.04
CA ARG A 764 -7.29 42.45 -25.85
C ARG A 764 -6.71 41.36 -26.72
N LEU A 765 -6.53 41.67 -28.00
CA LEU A 765 -5.88 40.78 -28.96
C LEU A 765 -4.37 40.95 -28.89
N GLU A 766 -3.67 39.84 -28.69
CA GLU A 766 -2.21 39.82 -28.64
C GLU A 766 -1.59 39.81 -30.04
N SER A 767 -0.41 40.41 -30.13
CA SER A 767 0.38 40.51 -31.38
C SER A 767 0.80 39.16 -31.97
N THR A 768 0.74 38.10 -31.17
CA THR A 768 1.01 36.71 -31.55
C THR A 768 -0.10 36.05 -32.37
N SER A 769 -1.22 36.74 -32.61
CA SER A 769 -2.32 36.26 -33.44
C SER A 769 -1.96 36.27 -34.93
N ILE A 770 -2.24 35.17 -35.64
CA ILE A 770 -1.77 34.94 -37.02
C ILE A 770 -2.96 34.80 -37.97
N LYS A 771 -2.88 35.47 -39.13
CA LYS A 771 -3.80 35.32 -40.25
C LYS A 771 -3.16 34.56 -41.41
N ASN A 772 -3.96 33.82 -42.15
CA ASN A 772 -3.56 33.27 -43.44
C ASN A 772 -3.61 34.33 -44.56
N SER A 773 -3.22 33.96 -45.78
CA SER A 773 -3.23 34.81 -46.97
C SER A 773 -4.62 35.32 -47.38
N GLN A 774 -5.69 34.73 -46.86
CA GLN A 774 -7.08 35.15 -47.08
C GLN A 774 -7.59 36.09 -45.98
N GLY A 775 -6.74 36.48 -45.03
CA GLY A 775 -7.10 37.38 -43.92
C GLY A 775 -7.88 36.70 -42.78
N ILE A 776 -8.01 35.37 -42.81
CA ILE A 776 -8.70 34.57 -41.78
C ILE A 776 -7.70 34.21 -40.68
N TYR A 777 -8.10 34.32 -39.41
CA TYR A 777 -7.22 33.93 -38.31
C TYR A 777 -7.05 32.41 -38.24
N ILE A 778 -5.80 31.94 -38.18
CA ILE A 778 -5.44 30.54 -37.97
C ILE A 778 -4.93 30.28 -36.53
N SER A 779 -4.60 31.37 -35.83
CA SER A 779 -4.15 31.40 -34.44
C SER A 779 -4.60 32.72 -33.83
N VAL A 780 -5.23 32.68 -32.65
CA VAL A 780 -5.70 33.86 -31.92
C VAL A 780 -5.28 33.72 -30.47
N ASP A 781 -4.64 34.75 -29.93
CA ASP A 781 -4.33 34.89 -28.51
C ASP A 781 -5.06 36.13 -27.98
N ILE A 782 -5.90 35.92 -26.96
CA ILE A 782 -6.69 36.98 -26.32
C ILE A 782 -6.40 36.99 -24.82
N ILE A 783 -6.26 38.18 -24.25
CA ILE A 783 -6.26 38.40 -22.80
C ILE A 783 -7.55 39.08 -22.38
N PHE A 784 -8.24 38.50 -21.39
CA PHE A 784 -9.40 39.08 -20.74
C PHE A 784 -9.01 39.66 -19.38
N LEU A 785 -9.37 40.91 -19.11
CA LEU A 785 -8.99 41.68 -17.92
C LEU A 785 -10.23 42.15 -17.13
N LYS A 786 -10.09 42.26 -15.80
CA LYS A 786 -11.03 43.00 -14.96
C LYS A 786 -11.01 44.49 -15.35
N LYS A 787 -12.15 45.16 -15.17
CA LYS A 787 -12.29 46.59 -15.48
C LYS A 787 -11.62 47.47 -14.43
#